data_AF-Q21LR3-F1
#
_entry.id   AF-Q21LR3-F1
#
_cell.length_a   1.000
_cell.length_b   1.000
_cell.length_c   1.000
_cell.angle_alpha   90.00
_cell.angle_beta   90.00
_cell.angle_gamma   90.00
#
_symmetry.space_group_name_H-M   'P 1'
#
loop_
_entity.id
_entity.type
_entity.pdbx_description
1 polymer ?
#
loop_
_entity_poly.entity_id
_entity_poly.type
_entity_poly.pdbx_seq_one_letter_code
_entity_poly.pdbx_strand_id
1 'polypeptide(L)'
;MHGVKKIVIAGGGTAGWMCAAALSKLLGKNLDITLVESDEIGTVGVGEATIPTLHIFHELLGINEREFMSATNATIKLGISFENWKDLKEDYLHSFGFLGTDCWAAQFHHFWLKANQLGMAQPIGDYCVEHLATRVGRFGVHPNQERNHAYHLDASLYAKFLKGIADKFGVKRREGKIVDVKVGAKDGNIQSLSLDSGEVIEGDLFIDCTGFRGLLIEDALHTGYDDWSHWLPCDRAIAVQTTAKKSPALYTRSIAHDAGWQWQIPLQSRMGNGMVFCSKYWTDEQALAVLKENLTGECLNEPRVIPFRTGTRRLHWNKNCVALGLASGFIEPLESTSIHLIQRSIVKLMLLFPKDEIKQADRDEFNRQTREELEHIRDFIVLHYRVTDRTDTPFWRHCKQMAIPDTLQHRLSLFDETGRLYKYDKDLFGEASWVQVMLGQGVSPKSYHPIVDLMGRDELNRFMSSNLTSVQQSVDAFPLYSDFLKKYCPYKDEGLDLRKKNTIESVKFSFNKESLPVITPMGLNSTPIVLLDSVTNDGGAALRQIAKTLDFEFDTNTMYPGVRAQLPREYVLGVLDKMDGAIRQTYKIPPTLKTNVVQASFSLLTQEEKSLTPFQKVPHFDSTNPYFFAILHYLSTGDHGGTGFFRHEPTNLESIDVETKALYMNAINQSAKSTGFGSEGYIKAANDEFDLYHQVDYRTDRLVSYPGSLLHSTVVKPELDIGWDVDTGRLTANIFIVYE
;
A
#
# COMPACT_ATOMS: atom_id res chain seq x y z
N MET A 1 4.92 27.66 34.32
CA MET A 1 5.62 26.84 33.32
C MET A 1 4.62 26.51 32.23
N HIS A 2 4.94 26.81 30.97
CA HIS A 2 4.07 26.50 29.83
C HIS A 2 4.46 25.11 29.34
N GLY A 3 3.59 24.12 29.51
CA GLY A 3 3.82 22.77 28.98
C GLY A 3 3.70 22.77 27.45
N VAL A 4 4.35 21.82 26.78
CA VAL A 4 4.25 21.66 25.33
C VAL A 4 2.81 21.34 24.93
N LYS A 5 2.16 22.25 24.19
CA LYS A 5 0.78 22.09 23.70
C LYS A 5 0.67 22.25 22.19
N LYS A 6 1.43 23.15 21.58
CA LYS A 6 1.42 23.40 20.14
C LYS A 6 2.58 22.68 19.47
N ILE A 7 2.27 21.74 18.59
CA ILE A 7 3.28 21.03 17.79
C ILE A 7 3.16 21.48 16.34
N VAL A 8 4.29 21.89 15.76
CA VAL A 8 4.36 22.28 14.35
C VAL A 8 5.27 21.32 13.61
N ILE A 9 4.70 20.58 12.66
CA ILE A 9 5.43 19.64 11.79
C ILE A 9 5.71 20.38 10.47
N ALA A 10 6.98 20.63 10.18
CA ALA A 10 7.42 21.30 8.96
C ALA A 10 7.84 20.27 7.91
N GLY A 11 7.06 20.15 6.83
CA GLY A 11 7.25 19.17 5.78
C GLY A 11 6.29 18.00 5.90
N GLY A 12 5.70 17.63 4.77
CA GLY A 12 4.77 16.51 4.63
C GLY A 12 5.46 15.20 4.28
N GLY A 13 4.98 14.55 3.22
CA GLY A 13 5.47 13.25 2.76
C GLY A 13 5.37 12.16 3.85
N THR A 14 6.15 11.10 3.71
CA THR A 14 6.11 9.95 4.63
C THR A 14 6.49 10.36 6.06
N ALA A 15 7.55 11.15 6.24
CA ALA A 15 8.02 11.55 7.57
C ALA A 15 6.99 12.41 8.34
N GLY A 16 6.48 13.46 7.69
CA GLY A 16 5.50 14.36 8.28
C GLY A 16 4.19 13.66 8.62
N TRP A 17 3.63 12.89 7.67
CA TRP A 17 2.34 12.25 7.86
C TRP A 17 2.39 11.03 8.79
N MET A 18 3.50 10.30 8.88
CA MET A 18 3.70 9.30 9.94
C MET A 18 3.73 9.96 11.32
N CYS A 19 4.45 11.06 11.47
CA CYS A 19 4.54 11.78 12.74
C CYS A 19 3.19 12.35 13.15
N ALA A 20 2.50 13.03 12.23
CA ALA A 20 1.18 13.61 12.46
C ALA A 20 0.17 12.53 12.87
N ALA A 21 0.08 11.41 12.14
CA ALA A 21 -0.86 10.33 12.44
C ALA A 21 -0.61 9.71 13.82
N ALA A 22 0.65 9.46 14.19
CA ALA A 22 1.00 8.89 15.49
C ALA A 22 0.73 9.83 16.65
N LEU A 23 1.23 11.08 16.59
CA LEU A 23 1.06 12.04 17.67
C LEU A 23 -0.42 12.38 17.89
N SER A 24 -1.17 12.63 16.83
CA SER A 24 -2.60 12.97 16.92
C SER A 24 -3.44 11.83 17.48
N LYS A 25 -3.22 10.60 17.01
CA LYS A 25 -3.98 9.44 17.49
C LYS A 25 -3.68 9.09 18.94
N LEU A 26 -2.40 9.12 19.34
CA LEU A 26 -1.96 8.59 20.63
C LEU A 26 -1.91 9.66 21.73
N LEU A 27 -1.58 10.91 21.39
CA LEU A 27 -1.40 12.02 22.34
C LEU A 27 -2.29 13.25 22.02
N GLY A 28 -3.03 13.25 20.92
CA GLY A 28 -3.66 14.44 20.35
C GLY A 28 -4.76 15.10 21.19
N LYS A 29 -5.36 14.40 22.16
CA LYS A 29 -6.42 14.99 23.03
C LYS A 29 -5.98 16.26 23.76
N ASN A 30 -4.69 16.41 24.01
CA ASN A 30 -4.11 17.55 24.73
C ASN A 30 -3.17 18.42 23.88
N LEU A 31 -3.10 18.17 22.57
CA LEU A 31 -2.13 18.80 21.66
C LEU A 31 -2.83 19.49 20.49
N ASP A 32 -2.37 20.69 20.15
CA ASP A 32 -2.71 21.38 18.90
C ASP A 32 -1.62 21.10 17.87
N ILE A 33 -1.91 20.22 16.92
CA ILE A 33 -0.93 19.75 15.94
C ILE A 33 -1.23 20.41 14.59
N THR A 34 -0.25 21.15 14.08
CA THR A 34 -0.29 21.76 12.75
C THR A 34 0.81 21.16 11.88
N LEU A 35 0.48 20.72 10.68
CA LEU A 35 1.44 20.28 9.67
C LEU A 35 1.47 21.28 8.53
N VAL A 36 2.66 21.76 8.19
CA VAL A 36 2.92 22.68 7.08
C VAL A 36 3.56 21.90 5.93
N GLU A 37 2.93 21.87 4.76
CA GLU A 37 3.51 21.28 3.54
C GLU A 37 3.14 22.12 2.32
N SER A 38 3.89 21.97 1.22
CA SER A 38 3.61 22.65 -0.05
C SER A 38 3.43 21.61 -1.14
N ASP A 39 2.36 21.75 -1.93
CA ASP A 39 2.08 20.86 -3.06
C ASP A 39 3.09 21.04 -4.21
N GLU A 40 3.85 22.15 -4.20
CA GLU A 40 4.94 22.40 -5.15
C GLU A 40 6.21 21.60 -4.83
N ILE A 41 6.37 21.13 -3.58
CA ILE A 41 7.52 20.34 -3.16
C ILE A 41 7.17 18.86 -3.32
N GLY A 42 7.46 18.32 -4.50
CA GLY A 42 7.19 16.91 -4.81
C GLY A 42 7.94 15.95 -3.87
N THR A 43 7.30 14.82 -3.55
CA THR A 43 7.98 13.68 -2.94
C THR A 43 8.84 12.98 -4.01
N VAL A 44 9.88 12.25 -3.58
CA VAL A 44 10.69 11.42 -4.49
C VAL A 44 9.83 10.36 -5.20
N GLY A 45 8.68 10.01 -4.61
CA GLY A 45 7.56 9.35 -5.32
C GLY A 45 7.88 7.96 -5.87
N VAL A 46 8.83 7.25 -5.25
CA VAL A 46 9.20 5.89 -5.62
C VAL A 46 8.46 4.86 -4.78
N GLY A 47 8.21 3.68 -5.34
CA GLY A 47 7.92 2.50 -4.53
C GLY A 47 9.04 2.31 -3.51
N GLU A 48 8.68 2.18 -2.23
CA GLU A 48 9.60 2.00 -1.11
C GLU A 48 9.44 0.59 -0.54
N ALA A 49 10.56 -0.01 -0.18
CA ALA A 49 10.60 -1.26 0.57
C ALA A 49 10.68 -0.95 2.07
N THR A 50 10.08 -1.83 2.88
CA THR A 50 10.04 -1.69 4.34
C THR A 50 10.60 -2.93 5.02
N ILE A 51 10.53 -2.96 6.35
CA ILE A 51 10.93 -4.09 7.21
C ILE A 51 9.82 -4.39 8.24
N PRO A 52 9.84 -5.56 8.91
CA PRO A 52 8.72 -6.05 9.72
C PRO A 52 8.28 -5.14 10.87
N THR A 53 9.15 -4.23 11.33
CA THR A 53 8.80 -3.28 12.40
C THR A 53 7.61 -2.40 12.05
N LEU A 54 7.29 -2.22 10.77
CA LEU A 54 6.14 -1.44 10.34
C LEU A 54 4.81 -2.04 10.83
N HIS A 55 4.74 -3.36 11.06
CA HIS A 55 3.58 -4.00 11.72
C HIS A 55 3.28 -3.39 13.09
N ILE A 56 4.33 -3.13 13.90
CA ILE A 56 4.18 -2.56 15.24
C ILE A 56 3.60 -1.15 15.13
N PHE A 57 4.08 -0.36 14.17
CA PHE A 57 3.55 0.99 13.95
C PHE A 57 2.08 0.95 13.50
N HIS A 58 1.73 0.05 12.58
CA HIS A 58 0.36 -0.13 12.14
C HIS A 58 -0.55 -0.59 13.29
N GLU A 59 -0.07 -1.47 14.16
CA GLU A 59 -0.81 -1.93 15.34
C GLU A 59 -1.07 -0.80 16.34
N LEU A 60 -0.06 0.02 16.63
CA LEU A 60 -0.22 1.25 17.44
C LEU A 60 -1.28 2.18 16.84
N LEU A 61 -1.33 2.26 15.51
CA LEU A 61 -2.31 3.06 14.77
C LEU A 61 -3.61 2.31 14.47
N GLY A 62 -3.81 1.09 14.95
CA GLY A 62 -4.99 0.27 14.66
C GLY A 62 -5.31 0.14 13.16
N ILE A 63 -4.28 0.09 12.32
CA ILE A 63 -4.40 -0.01 10.86
C ILE A 63 -4.67 -1.46 10.49
N ASN A 64 -5.70 -1.68 9.67
CA ASN A 64 -5.94 -2.99 9.06
C ASN A 64 -4.96 -3.20 7.90
N GLU A 65 -4.20 -4.30 7.93
CA GLU A 65 -3.19 -4.61 6.93
C GLU A 65 -3.77 -4.69 5.51
N ARG A 66 -4.93 -5.34 5.32
CA ARG A 66 -5.54 -5.51 4.00
C ARG A 66 -5.94 -4.17 3.40
N GLU A 67 -6.59 -3.33 4.20
CA GLU A 67 -7.00 -1.98 3.80
C GLU A 67 -5.78 -1.13 3.43
N PHE A 68 -4.75 -1.13 4.29
CA PHE A 68 -3.50 -0.42 4.02
C PHE A 68 -2.85 -0.90 2.72
N MET A 69 -2.73 -2.21 2.51
CA MET A 69 -2.08 -2.75 1.33
C MET A 69 -2.85 -2.40 0.05
N SER A 70 -4.18 -2.57 0.08
CA SER A 70 -5.07 -2.17 -1.01
C SER A 70 -5.03 -0.67 -1.28
N ALA A 71 -4.88 0.18 -0.26
CA ALA A 71 -4.83 1.63 -0.44
C ALA A 71 -3.47 2.15 -0.94
N THR A 72 -2.40 1.36 -0.82
CA THR A 72 -1.01 1.80 -1.07
C THR A 72 -0.31 1.05 -2.18
N ASN A 73 -1.06 0.34 -3.03
CA ASN A 73 -0.52 -0.46 -4.13
C ASN A 73 0.52 -1.49 -3.64
N ALA A 74 0.38 -1.95 -2.39
CA ALA A 74 1.46 -2.65 -1.72
C ALA A 74 1.50 -4.13 -2.08
N THR A 75 2.71 -4.70 -2.00
CA THR A 75 2.97 -6.14 -2.09
C THR A 75 3.71 -6.60 -0.85
N ILE A 76 3.72 -7.90 -0.60
CA ILE A 76 4.49 -8.54 0.47
C ILE A 76 5.98 -8.57 0.12
N LYS A 77 6.82 -8.35 1.13
CA LYS A 77 8.26 -8.52 1.11
C LYS A 77 8.68 -9.55 2.17
N LEU A 78 9.47 -10.53 1.77
CA LEU A 78 10.09 -11.56 2.62
C LEU A 78 11.61 -11.42 2.72
N GLY A 79 12.22 -10.58 1.89
CA GLY A 79 13.67 -10.39 1.88
C GLY A 79 14.18 -9.47 0.78
N ILE A 80 15.50 -9.48 0.60
CA ILE A 80 16.24 -8.78 -0.44
C ILE A 80 17.15 -9.77 -1.16
N SER A 81 17.01 -9.87 -2.48
CA SER A 81 17.92 -10.63 -3.34
C SER A 81 19.10 -9.76 -3.71
N PHE A 82 20.28 -10.14 -3.25
CA PHE A 82 21.54 -9.47 -3.53
C PHE A 82 22.22 -10.18 -4.70
N GLU A 83 22.30 -9.50 -5.84
CA GLU A 83 22.85 -10.03 -7.08
C GLU A 83 24.20 -9.37 -7.40
N ASN A 84 25.19 -10.16 -7.77
CA ASN A 84 26.55 -9.69 -8.10
C ASN A 84 27.34 -8.98 -6.97
N TRP A 85 26.94 -9.13 -5.69
CA TRP A 85 27.60 -8.45 -4.57
C TRP A 85 28.85 -9.20 -4.09
N LYS A 86 28.76 -10.53 -3.94
CA LYS A 86 29.90 -11.38 -3.63
C LYS A 86 30.91 -11.35 -4.77
N ASP A 87 30.48 -11.80 -5.95
CA ASP A 87 31.21 -11.73 -7.21
C ASP A 87 30.19 -11.70 -8.36
N LEU A 88 30.63 -11.45 -9.59
CA LEU A 88 29.76 -11.49 -10.76
C LEU A 88 29.08 -12.86 -10.90
N LYS A 89 27.74 -12.85 -11.05
CA LYS A 89 26.85 -14.01 -11.14
C LYS A 89 26.76 -14.87 -9.87
N GLU A 90 27.20 -14.34 -8.75
CA GLU A 90 27.04 -14.97 -7.43
C GLU A 90 25.97 -14.20 -6.64
N ASP A 91 24.80 -14.81 -6.56
CA ASP A 91 23.62 -14.21 -5.94
C ASP A 91 23.30 -14.88 -4.59
N TYR A 92 22.77 -14.12 -3.64
CA TYR A 92 22.24 -14.65 -2.38
C TYR A 92 20.99 -13.88 -1.94
N LEU A 93 20.23 -14.46 -1.00
CA LEU A 93 19.02 -13.84 -0.45
C LEU A 93 19.23 -13.56 1.04
N HIS A 94 19.00 -12.31 1.44
CA HIS A 94 18.80 -11.93 2.84
C HIS A 94 17.30 -11.90 3.11
N SER A 95 16.78 -12.96 3.72
CA SER A 95 15.37 -13.04 4.13
C SER A 95 15.17 -12.52 5.54
N PHE A 96 13.92 -12.17 5.85
CA PHE A 96 13.46 -12.12 7.23
C PHE A 96 13.38 -13.53 7.84
N GLY A 97 12.89 -13.61 9.07
CA GLY A 97 12.70 -14.86 9.79
C GLY A 97 13.98 -15.38 10.45
N PHE A 98 13.93 -16.65 10.83
CA PHE A 98 14.95 -17.31 11.63
C PHE A 98 15.56 -18.50 10.88
N LEU A 99 16.80 -18.83 11.21
CA LEU A 99 17.52 -19.98 10.65
C LEU A 99 17.36 -21.18 11.57
N GLY A 100 16.70 -22.23 11.09
CA GLY A 100 16.59 -23.52 11.79
C GLY A 100 16.22 -23.41 13.28
N THR A 101 16.77 -24.30 14.09
CA THR A 101 16.52 -24.36 15.53
C THR A 101 17.83 -24.13 16.29
N ASP A 102 17.83 -23.15 17.19
CA ASP A 102 18.98 -22.89 18.07
C ASP A 102 18.99 -23.87 19.26
N CYS A 103 20.14 -23.94 19.95
CA CYS A 103 20.20 -24.47 21.30
C CYS A 103 20.69 -23.40 22.28
N TRP A 104 20.60 -23.67 23.58
CA TRP A 104 20.99 -22.71 24.63
C TRP A 104 22.45 -22.23 24.53
N ALA A 105 23.35 -22.99 23.90
CA ALA A 105 24.77 -22.68 23.80
C ALA A 105 25.23 -22.21 22.42
N ALA A 106 24.47 -22.47 21.37
CA ALA A 106 24.88 -22.20 20.00
C ALA A 106 23.67 -22.00 19.09
N GLN A 107 23.77 -20.97 18.25
CA GLN A 107 22.82 -20.74 17.17
C GLN A 107 22.96 -21.80 16.07
N PHE A 108 21.89 -21.98 15.29
CA PHE A 108 21.73 -23.01 14.27
C PHE A 108 22.88 -23.06 13.25
N HIS A 109 23.42 -21.91 12.84
CA HIS A 109 24.47 -21.87 11.81
C HIS A 109 25.74 -22.60 12.24
N HIS A 110 26.01 -22.77 13.54
CA HIS A 110 27.12 -23.61 14.00
C HIS A 110 26.91 -25.10 13.67
N PHE A 111 25.68 -25.60 13.79
CA PHE A 111 25.32 -26.96 13.39
C PHE A 111 25.39 -27.10 11.87
N TRP A 112 24.90 -26.08 11.16
CA TRP A 112 25.00 -26.02 9.70
C TRP A 112 26.46 -26.03 9.22
N LEU A 113 27.37 -25.27 9.83
CA LEU A 113 28.80 -25.24 9.47
C LEU A 113 29.43 -26.62 9.55
N LYS A 114 29.20 -27.36 10.66
CA LYS A 114 29.70 -28.74 10.79
C LYS A 114 29.04 -29.68 9.79
N ALA A 115 27.73 -29.61 9.62
CA ALA A 115 27.01 -30.45 8.68
C ALA A 115 27.48 -30.20 7.22
N ASN A 116 27.77 -28.94 6.87
CA ASN A 116 28.31 -28.55 5.57
C ASN A 116 29.72 -29.10 5.36
N GLN A 117 30.61 -29.02 6.36
CA GLN A 117 31.94 -29.64 6.31
C GLN A 117 31.89 -31.17 6.09
N LEU A 118 30.84 -31.82 6.60
CA LEU A 118 30.59 -33.26 6.42
C LEU A 118 29.84 -33.62 5.14
N GLY A 119 29.45 -32.63 4.31
CA GLY A 119 28.67 -32.84 3.09
C GLY A 119 27.23 -33.27 3.33
N MET A 120 26.64 -32.90 4.48
CA MET A 120 25.29 -33.31 4.90
C MET A 120 24.28 -32.15 4.92
N ALA A 121 24.74 -30.90 4.78
CA ALA A 121 23.86 -29.73 4.79
C ALA A 121 23.35 -29.38 3.38
N GLN A 122 22.11 -28.90 3.33
CA GLN A 122 21.60 -28.13 2.18
C GLN A 122 22.07 -26.67 2.29
N PRO A 123 21.88 -25.82 1.26
CA PRO A 123 22.11 -24.39 1.38
C PRO A 123 21.42 -23.81 2.62
N ILE A 124 22.06 -22.89 3.34
CA ILE A 124 21.57 -22.45 4.65
C ILE A 124 20.15 -21.85 4.60
N GLY A 125 19.80 -21.21 3.48
CA GLY A 125 18.47 -20.66 3.24
C GLY A 125 17.34 -21.70 3.12
N ASP A 126 17.66 -22.98 2.90
CA ASP A 126 16.68 -24.06 2.89
C ASP A 126 16.14 -24.36 4.30
N TYR A 127 16.81 -23.86 5.34
CA TYR A 127 16.41 -23.97 6.74
C TYR A 127 15.66 -22.72 7.25
N CYS A 128 15.18 -21.86 6.35
CA CYS A 128 14.40 -20.67 6.69
C CYS A 128 13.12 -20.60 5.84
N VAL A 129 11.97 -20.42 6.50
CA VAL A 129 10.65 -20.41 5.87
C VAL A 129 10.53 -19.28 4.86
N GLU A 130 10.86 -18.06 5.26
CA GLU A 130 10.75 -16.86 4.43
C GLU A 130 11.70 -16.95 3.22
N HIS A 131 12.90 -17.48 3.42
CA HIS A 131 13.87 -17.70 2.35
C HIS A 131 13.36 -18.71 1.32
N LEU A 132 12.86 -19.87 1.75
CA LEU A 132 12.32 -20.88 0.84
C LEU A 132 11.03 -20.39 0.15
N ALA A 133 10.10 -19.82 0.90
CA ALA A 133 8.83 -19.26 0.43
C ALA A 133 9.05 -18.23 -0.69
N THR A 134 10.07 -17.38 -0.55
CA THR A 134 10.48 -16.41 -1.56
C THR A 134 10.85 -17.08 -2.89
N ARG A 135 11.69 -18.12 -2.85
CA ARG A 135 12.17 -18.82 -4.06
C ARG A 135 11.07 -19.61 -4.76
N VAL A 136 10.13 -20.19 -4.00
CA VAL A 136 9.03 -20.99 -4.57
C VAL A 136 7.75 -20.19 -4.84
N GLY A 137 7.73 -18.89 -4.52
CA GLY A 137 6.62 -17.99 -4.84
C GLY A 137 5.34 -18.25 -4.04
N ARG A 138 5.47 -18.57 -2.76
CA ARG A 138 4.33 -18.88 -1.87
C ARG A 138 4.29 -17.96 -0.66
N PHE A 139 3.09 -17.56 -0.26
CA PHE A 139 2.89 -16.77 0.95
C PHE A 139 1.45 -16.88 1.45
N GLY A 140 1.26 -16.91 2.76
CA GLY A 140 -0.04 -16.88 3.41
C GLY A 140 0.05 -16.28 4.81
N VAL A 141 -1.11 -15.86 5.32
CA VAL A 141 -1.26 -15.35 6.69
C VAL A 141 -2.14 -16.32 7.47
N HIS A 142 -1.62 -16.82 8.59
CA HIS A 142 -2.34 -17.69 9.51
C HIS A 142 -2.51 -17.04 10.90
N PRO A 143 -3.55 -17.43 11.67
CA PRO A 143 -3.66 -17.03 13.07
C PRO A 143 -2.40 -17.43 13.86
N ASN A 144 -1.90 -16.52 14.71
CA ASN A 144 -0.71 -16.71 15.56
C ASN A 144 0.61 -16.96 14.81
N GLN A 145 0.66 -16.69 13.49
CA GLN A 145 1.91 -16.69 12.74
C GLN A 145 2.79 -15.52 13.17
N GLU A 146 4.11 -15.76 13.29
CA GLU A 146 5.08 -14.68 13.44
C GLU A 146 5.05 -13.77 12.21
N ARG A 147 4.98 -12.45 12.42
CA ARG A 147 4.91 -11.45 11.35
C ARG A 147 6.31 -11.14 10.82
N ASN A 148 6.95 -12.16 10.22
CA ASN A 148 8.28 -12.08 9.62
C ASN A 148 8.20 -11.63 8.14
N HIS A 149 7.27 -10.74 7.82
CA HIS A 149 7.15 -10.12 6.50
C HIS A 149 7.09 -8.60 6.63
N ALA A 150 7.22 -7.94 5.49
CA ALA A 150 7.08 -6.50 5.37
C ALA A 150 6.40 -6.18 4.04
N TYR A 151 6.52 -4.94 3.60
CA TYR A 151 5.82 -4.46 2.41
C TYR A 151 6.74 -3.73 1.44
N HIS A 152 6.48 -3.90 0.16
CA HIS A 152 6.76 -2.89 -0.85
C HIS A 152 5.51 -2.03 -0.98
N LEU A 153 5.63 -0.71 -0.92
CA LEU A 153 4.47 0.20 -0.94
C LEU A 153 4.74 1.45 -1.78
N ASP A 154 3.67 2.09 -2.23
CA ASP A 154 3.73 3.45 -2.76
C ASP A 154 3.78 4.45 -1.61
N ALA A 155 4.93 5.12 -1.44
CA ALA A 155 5.14 6.05 -0.34
C ALA A 155 4.21 7.27 -0.39
N SER A 156 3.83 7.74 -1.58
CA SER A 156 2.90 8.86 -1.74
C SER A 156 1.47 8.45 -1.36
N LEU A 157 1.04 7.25 -1.76
CA LEU A 157 -0.25 6.71 -1.33
C LEU A 157 -0.25 6.42 0.19
N TYR A 158 0.87 5.96 0.75
CA TYR A 158 0.98 5.73 2.20
C TYR A 158 0.90 7.04 2.99
N ALA A 159 1.57 8.11 2.54
CA ALA A 159 1.43 9.43 3.13
C ALA A 159 -0.01 9.94 3.07
N LYS A 160 -0.70 9.76 1.94
CA LYS A 160 -2.13 10.09 1.78
C LYS A 160 -3.03 9.27 2.72
N PHE A 161 -2.75 7.96 2.86
CA PHE A 161 -3.49 7.08 3.77
C PHE A 161 -3.33 7.55 5.23
N LEU A 162 -2.10 7.86 5.66
CA LEU A 162 -1.80 8.38 7.00
C LEU A 162 -2.40 9.76 7.24
N LYS A 163 -2.42 10.63 6.22
CA LYS A 163 -3.16 11.90 6.28
C LYS A 163 -4.62 11.67 6.62
N GLY A 164 -5.28 10.70 5.98
CA GLY A 164 -6.67 10.35 6.30
C GLY A 164 -6.88 9.91 7.75
N ILE A 165 -5.87 9.30 8.38
CA ILE A 165 -5.89 9.00 9.81
C ILE A 165 -5.72 10.29 10.63
N ALA A 166 -4.68 11.08 10.33
CA ALA A 166 -4.37 12.33 11.04
C ALA A 166 -5.56 13.32 11.01
N ASP A 167 -6.26 13.44 9.88
CA ASP A 167 -7.44 14.28 9.71
C ASP A 167 -8.57 13.88 10.69
N LYS A 168 -8.78 12.57 10.91
CA LYS A 168 -9.77 12.06 11.88
C LYS A 168 -9.43 12.43 13.33
N PHE A 169 -8.17 12.72 13.62
CA PHE A 169 -7.68 13.10 14.95
C PHE A 169 -7.33 14.60 15.05
N GLY A 170 -7.86 15.43 14.14
CA GLY A 170 -7.88 16.88 14.28
C GLY A 170 -6.58 17.61 13.92
N VAL A 171 -5.66 16.97 13.20
CA VAL A 171 -4.46 17.65 12.68
C VAL A 171 -4.86 18.76 11.71
N LYS A 172 -4.26 19.94 11.87
CA LYS A 172 -4.47 21.09 10.98
C LYS A 172 -3.42 21.08 9.88
N ARG A 173 -3.82 20.79 8.64
CA ARG A 173 -2.97 21.05 7.48
C ARG A 173 -2.91 22.56 7.18
N ARG A 174 -1.71 23.06 6.90
CA ARG A 174 -1.46 24.38 6.32
C ARG A 174 -0.67 24.18 5.03
N GLU A 175 -1.26 24.64 3.93
CA GLU A 175 -0.59 24.68 2.65
C GLU A 175 0.25 25.95 2.58
N GLY A 176 1.48 25.83 2.12
CA GLY A 176 2.35 26.98 1.84
C GLY A 176 3.84 26.67 2.03
N LYS A 177 4.68 27.57 1.53
CA LYS A 177 6.14 27.45 1.69
C LYS A 177 6.60 28.24 2.90
N ILE A 178 7.43 27.62 3.73
CA ILE A 178 8.11 28.30 4.83
C ILE A 178 9.22 29.17 4.24
N VAL A 179 9.14 30.49 4.46
CA VAL A 179 10.10 31.47 3.95
C VAL A 179 11.04 32.01 5.04
N ASP A 180 10.63 31.94 6.30
CA ASP A 180 11.44 32.39 7.44
C ASP A 180 11.16 31.55 8.70
N VAL A 181 12.19 31.37 9.52
CA VAL A 181 12.15 30.63 10.79
C VAL A 181 12.64 31.55 11.90
N LYS A 182 11.73 31.95 12.79
CA LYS A 182 12.08 32.88 13.87
C LYS A 182 12.66 32.12 15.05
N VAL A 183 13.91 32.41 15.38
CA VAL A 183 14.61 31.85 16.56
C VAL A 183 14.69 32.90 17.67
N GLY A 184 14.39 32.49 18.90
CA GLY A 184 14.41 33.34 20.08
C GLY A 184 15.85 33.74 20.46
N ALA A 185 16.09 35.04 20.57
CA ALA A 185 17.43 35.58 20.86
C ALA A 185 17.98 35.21 22.26
N LYS A 186 17.13 34.78 23.20
CA LYS A 186 17.52 34.50 24.59
C LYS A 186 17.77 33.02 24.87
N ASP A 187 16.94 32.13 24.34
CA ASP A 187 16.97 30.69 24.62
C ASP A 187 17.48 29.85 23.43
N GLY A 188 17.46 30.43 22.22
CA GLY A 188 17.79 29.76 20.97
C GLY A 188 16.73 28.78 20.50
N ASN A 189 15.50 28.86 21.04
CA ASN A 189 14.38 28.02 20.61
C ASN A 189 13.72 28.61 19.36
N ILE A 190 13.15 27.75 18.50
CA ILE A 190 12.28 28.19 17.42
C ILE A 190 10.98 28.71 18.04
N GLN A 191 10.53 29.89 17.61
CA GLN A 191 9.30 30.53 18.08
C GLN A 191 8.15 30.34 17.08
N SER A 192 8.43 30.50 15.78
CA SER A 192 7.42 30.46 14.73
C SER A 192 7.99 30.19 13.35
N LEU A 193 7.14 29.72 12.45
CA LEU A 193 7.40 29.63 11.01
C LEU A 193 6.58 30.69 10.28
N SER A 194 7.20 31.44 9.37
CA SER A 194 6.49 32.37 8.49
C SER A 194 6.30 31.73 7.12
N LEU A 195 5.07 31.74 6.62
CA LEU A 195 4.75 31.27 5.26
C LEU A 195 4.90 32.40 4.25
N ASP A 196 5.07 32.05 2.98
CA ASP A 196 5.05 32.98 1.84
C ASP A 196 3.74 33.79 1.72
N SER A 197 2.64 33.24 2.21
CA SER A 197 1.34 33.93 2.35
C SER A 197 1.36 35.07 3.39
N GLY A 198 2.39 35.13 4.24
CA GLY A 198 2.47 36.02 5.40
C GLY A 198 1.83 35.46 6.68
N GLU A 199 1.22 34.26 6.64
CA GLU A 199 0.76 33.57 7.85
C GLU A 199 1.95 33.20 8.75
N VAL A 200 1.79 33.43 10.06
CA VAL A 200 2.79 33.08 11.07
C VAL A 200 2.24 31.96 11.96
N ILE A 201 2.97 30.86 12.03
CA ILE A 201 2.58 29.66 12.77
C ILE A 201 3.53 29.50 13.97
N GLU A 202 3.01 29.79 15.16
CA GLU A 202 3.73 29.62 16.43
C GLU A 202 3.62 28.18 16.97
N GLY A 203 4.65 27.72 17.68
CA GLY A 203 4.70 26.38 18.24
C GLY A 203 5.59 26.29 19.49
N ASP A 204 5.36 25.25 20.29
CA ASP A 204 6.18 24.93 21.45
C ASP A 204 7.26 23.90 21.09
N LEU A 205 6.90 22.90 20.27
CA LEU A 205 7.77 21.87 19.73
C LEU A 205 7.65 21.82 18.21
N PHE A 206 8.78 21.80 17.52
CA PHE A 206 8.86 21.76 16.07
C PHE A 206 9.44 20.43 15.61
N ILE A 207 8.82 19.82 14.60
CA ILE A 207 9.29 18.58 14.00
C ILE A 207 9.76 18.90 12.57
N ASP A 208 11.05 18.73 12.32
CA ASP A 208 11.65 18.99 11.01
C ASP A 208 11.56 17.74 10.13
N CYS A 209 10.65 17.79 9.16
CA CYS A 209 10.45 16.81 8.10
C CYS A 209 10.74 17.43 6.72
N THR A 210 11.53 18.51 6.64
CA THR A 210 11.72 19.31 5.41
C THR A 210 12.71 18.72 4.40
N GLY A 211 13.02 17.43 4.51
CA GLY A 211 13.90 16.74 3.59
C GLY A 211 15.39 17.01 3.87
N PHE A 212 16.25 16.76 2.87
CA PHE A 212 17.70 16.95 2.96
C PHE A 212 18.13 18.36 3.39
N ARG A 213 17.29 19.37 3.13
CA ARG A 213 17.55 20.75 3.51
C ARG A 213 17.71 20.90 5.03
N GLY A 214 16.88 20.21 5.82
CA GLY A 214 16.86 20.39 7.28
C GLY A 214 16.63 21.85 7.65
N LEU A 215 15.57 22.46 7.12
CA LEU A 215 15.28 23.89 7.24
C LEU A 215 15.27 24.39 8.69
N LEU A 216 14.83 23.55 9.64
CA LEU A 216 14.77 23.93 11.03
C LEU A 216 16.05 23.50 11.75
N ILE A 217 16.40 22.21 11.65
CA ILE A 217 17.49 21.63 12.43
C ILE A 217 18.87 22.12 11.98
N GLU A 218 19.04 22.41 10.69
CA GLU A 218 20.31 22.86 10.11
C GLU A 218 20.28 24.35 9.77
N ASP A 219 19.40 24.80 8.87
CA ASP A 219 19.43 26.19 8.40
C ASP A 219 19.18 27.18 9.55
N ALA A 220 18.22 26.88 10.45
CA ALA A 220 17.89 27.78 11.56
C ALA A 220 18.68 27.50 12.87
N LEU A 221 18.93 26.24 13.21
CA LEU A 221 19.58 25.86 14.48
C LEU A 221 21.07 25.48 14.36
N HIS A 222 21.61 25.41 13.15
CA HIS A 222 23.03 25.14 12.87
C HIS A 222 23.58 23.92 13.61
N THR A 223 22.81 22.83 13.63
CA THR A 223 23.16 21.63 14.40
C THR A 223 24.39 20.91 13.86
N GLY A 224 24.65 21.00 12.55
CA GLY A 224 25.77 20.36 11.89
C GLY A 224 25.51 18.89 11.54
N TYR A 225 26.41 18.35 10.70
CA TYR A 225 26.26 17.06 10.06
C TYR A 225 27.58 16.27 10.10
N ASP A 226 27.49 15.00 10.48
CA ASP A 226 28.60 14.05 10.45
C ASP A 226 28.53 13.25 9.13
N ASP A 227 29.55 13.43 8.31
CA ASP A 227 29.65 12.85 6.97
C ASP A 227 30.25 11.44 7.00
N TRP A 228 29.54 10.48 6.40
CA TRP A 228 29.95 9.08 6.34
C TRP A 228 30.35 8.61 4.93
N SER A 229 30.52 9.53 3.98
CA SER A 229 30.90 9.22 2.59
C SER A 229 32.27 8.55 2.43
N HIS A 230 33.09 8.55 3.49
CA HIS A 230 34.36 7.80 3.54
C HIS A 230 34.17 6.29 3.77
N TRP A 231 33.00 5.86 4.25
CA TRP A 231 32.62 4.46 4.39
C TRP A 231 31.52 4.02 3.41
N LEU A 232 30.67 4.96 2.99
CA LEU A 232 29.55 4.72 2.06
C LEU A 232 29.71 5.66 0.86
N PRO A 233 30.42 5.23 -0.20
CA PRO A 233 30.93 6.14 -1.23
C PRO A 233 29.89 6.66 -2.22
N CYS A 234 28.73 6.00 -2.33
CA CYS A 234 27.66 6.44 -3.22
C CYS A 234 27.06 7.78 -2.75
N ASP A 235 26.73 8.65 -3.71
CA ASP A 235 26.31 10.03 -3.47
C ASP A 235 25.21 10.52 -4.43
N ARG A 236 24.78 9.67 -5.36
CA ARG A 236 23.71 9.96 -6.32
C ARG A 236 22.76 8.80 -6.47
N ALA A 237 21.49 9.12 -6.69
CA ALA A 237 20.46 8.15 -7.03
C ALA A 237 19.71 8.58 -8.30
N ILE A 238 19.26 7.61 -9.10
CA ILE A 238 18.30 7.82 -10.18
C ILE A 238 17.06 7.02 -9.85
N ALA A 239 15.87 7.63 -9.94
CA ALA A 239 14.60 6.97 -9.64
C ALA A 239 13.66 6.98 -10.85
N VAL A 240 13.05 5.82 -11.16
CA VAL A 240 12.06 5.68 -12.24
C VAL A 240 11.05 4.57 -11.96
N GLN A 241 9.77 4.81 -12.25
CA GLN A 241 8.72 3.81 -12.21
C GLN A 241 8.58 3.15 -13.58
N THR A 242 8.31 1.85 -13.62
CA THR A 242 7.99 1.13 -14.86
C THR A 242 6.68 0.35 -14.75
N THR A 243 6.11 -0.04 -15.89
CA THR A 243 5.04 -1.04 -15.91
C THR A 243 5.47 -2.32 -15.17
N ALA A 244 4.51 -2.98 -14.50
CA ALA A 244 4.78 -4.21 -13.74
C ALA A 244 4.67 -5.47 -14.60
N LYS A 245 5.28 -6.55 -14.11
CA LYS A 245 5.03 -7.92 -14.56
C LYS A 245 3.71 -8.44 -13.98
N LYS A 246 3.10 -9.45 -14.61
CA LYS A 246 1.81 -10.03 -14.19
C LYS A 246 1.81 -10.63 -12.76
N SER A 247 2.98 -11.00 -12.22
CA SER A 247 3.11 -11.51 -10.85
C SER A 247 4.28 -10.82 -10.15
N PRO A 248 4.06 -10.08 -9.05
CA PRO A 248 5.13 -9.42 -8.31
C PRO A 248 5.99 -10.44 -7.55
N ALA A 249 7.28 -10.14 -7.42
CA ALA A 249 8.18 -10.94 -6.59
C ALA A 249 7.93 -10.69 -5.09
N LEU A 250 8.28 -11.66 -4.25
CA LEU A 250 8.21 -11.57 -2.78
C LEU A 250 9.44 -10.86 -2.17
N TYR A 251 10.30 -10.26 -2.97
CA TYR A 251 11.57 -9.69 -2.53
C TYR A 251 11.90 -8.40 -3.28
N THR A 252 12.68 -7.54 -2.62
CA THR A 252 13.37 -6.44 -3.28
C THR A 252 14.61 -6.98 -3.99
N ARG A 253 14.93 -6.50 -5.19
CA ARG A 253 16.21 -6.81 -5.84
C ARG A 253 17.22 -5.71 -5.55
N SER A 254 18.44 -6.10 -5.22
CA SER A 254 19.62 -5.25 -5.10
C SER A 254 20.71 -5.79 -6.02
N ILE A 255 20.92 -5.14 -7.15
CA ILE A 255 21.78 -5.63 -8.23
C ILE A 255 23.04 -4.78 -8.27
N ALA A 256 24.18 -5.33 -7.85
CA ALA A 256 25.47 -4.64 -7.90
C ALA A 256 25.97 -4.47 -9.34
N HIS A 257 26.40 -3.25 -9.66
CA HIS A 257 26.98 -2.86 -10.94
C HIS A 257 28.39 -2.30 -10.75
N ASP A 258 29.01 -1.78 -11.80
CA ASP A 258 30.43 -1.42 -11.81
C ASP A 258 30.82 -0.32 -10.81
N ALA A 259 29.91 0.62 -10.51
CA ALA A 259 30.16 1.73 -9.59
C ALA A 259 28.94 2.12 -8.73
N GLY A 260 28.11 1.14 -8.40
CA GLY A 260 26.85 1.34 -7.71
C GLY A 260 26.00 0.09 -7.70
N TRP A 261 24.71 0.25 -7.45
CA TRP A 261 23.74 -0.84 -7.47
C TRP A 261 22.36 -0.34 -7.84
N GLN A 262 21.53 -1.24 -8.37
CA GLN A 262 20.17 -0.97 -8.81
C GLN A 262 19.17 -1.65 -7.87
N TRP A 263 18.13 -0.92 -7.48
CA TRP A 263 16.97 -1.51 -6.82
C TRP A 263 15.83 -1.81 -7.80
N GLN A 264 15.08 -2.87 -7.52
CA GLN A 264 13.76 -3.11 -8.10
C GLN A 264 12.77 -3.52 -7.00
N ILE A 265 11.66 -2.77 -6.91
CA ILE A 265 10.66 -2.86 -5.84
C ILE A 265 9.29 -3.13 -6.49
N PRO A 266 8.75 -4.36 -6.38
CA PRO A 266 7.50 -4.72 -7.04
C PRO A 266 6.29 -4.17 -6.29
N LEU A 267 5.45 -3.37 -6.96
CA LEU A 267 4.10 -3.01 -6.50
C LEU A 267 3.05 -3.83 -7.27
N GLN A 268 1.77 -3.71 -6.94
CA GLN A 268 0.75 -4.53 -7.63
C GLN A 268 0.57 -4.12 -9.10
N SER A 269 0.59 -2.81 -9.39
CA SER A 269 0.32 -2.28 -10.73
C SER A 269 1.54 -1.71 -11.49
N ARG A 270 2.69 -1.61 -10.81
CA ARG A 270 3.93 -1.05 -11.35
C ARG A 270 5.18 -1.53 -10.59
N MET A 271 6.35 -1.14 -11.05
CA MET A 271 7.63 -1.46 -10.40
C MET A 271 8.37 -0.15 -10.11
N GLY A 272 8.88 0.00 -8.90
CA GLY A 272 9.83 1.04 -8.56
C GLY A 272 11.25 0.60 -8.90
N ASN A 273 11.98 1.40 -9.67
CA ASN A 273 13.36 1.12 -10.04
C ASN A 273 14.24 2.31 -9.69
N GLY A 274 15.52 2.03 -9.47
CA GLY A 274 16.50 3.09 -9.43
C GLY A 274 17.92 2.60 -9.30
N MET A 275 18.85 3.53 -9.47
CA MET A 275 20.29 3.28 -9.45
C MET A 275 20.92 4.17 -8.39
N VAL A 276 21.58 3.59 -7.39
CA VAL A 276 22.45 4.30 -6.44
C VAL A 276 23.89 4.15 -6.94
N PHE A 277 24.63 5.24 -7.08
CA PHE A 277 25.98 5.21 -7.64
C PHE A 277 26.91 6.24 -7.04
N CYS A 278 28.22 6.03 -7.23
CA CYS A 278 29.28 6.93 -6.80
C CYS A 278 29.75 7.81 -7.96
N SER A 279 29.52 9.12 -7.83
CA SER A 279 29.83 10.10 -8.88
C SER A 279 31.32 10.28 -9.18
N LYS A 280 32.20 9.75 -8.31
CA LYS A 280 33.65 9.68 -8.56
C LYS A 280 34.04 8.64 -9.63
N TYR A 281 33.15 7.68 -9.91
CA TYR A 281 33.42 6.55 -10.81
C TYR A 281 32.47 6.50 -12.01
N TRP A 282 31.26 7.04 -11.88
CA TRP A 282 30.28 7.15 -12.98
C TRP A 282 29.75 8.58 -13.12
N THR A 283 29.51 9.01 -14.36
CA THR A 283 28.69 10.19 -14.65
C THR A 283 27.19 9.85 -14.56
N ASP A 284 26.35 10.88 -14.45
CA ASP A 284 24.89 10.73 -14.43
C ASP A 284 24.39 10.01 -15.70
N GLU A 285 25.00 10.26 -16.87
CA GLU A 285 24.65 9.63 -18.15
C GLU A 285 25.01 8.15 -18.18
N GLN A 286 26.17 7.77 -17.65
CA GLN A 286 26.60 6.37 -17.57
C GLN A 286 25.66 5.56 -16.67
N ALA A 287 25.36 6.08 -15.48
CA ALA A 287 24.43 5.44 -14.56
C ALA A 287 23.01 5.32 -15.15
N LEU A 288 22.55 6.35 -15.87
CA LEU A 288 21.25 6.34 -16.54
C LEU A 288 21.19 5.31 -17.68
N ALA A 289 22.26 5.19 -18.47
CA ALA A 289 22.34 4.20 -19.55
C ALA A 289 22.22 2.78 -19.00
N VAL A 290 23.02 2.44 -17.98
CA VAL A 290 22.96 1.12 -17.32
C VAL A 290 21.59 0.87 -16.70
N LEU A 291 20.99 1.87 -16.03
CA LEU A 291 19.65 1.73 -15.46
C LEU A 291 18.63 1.37 -16.55
N LYS A 292 18.61 2.12 -17.67
CA LYS A 292 17.67 1.92 -18.78
C LYS A 292 17.83 0.55 -19.44
N GLU A 293 19.06 0.08 -19.62
CA GLU A 293 19.34 -1.25 -20.19
C GLU A 293 18.79 -2.38 -19.31
N ASN A 294 18.66 -2.15 -18.00
CA ASN A 294 18.20 -3.15 -17.03
C ASN A 294 16.72 -2.99 -16.64
N LEU A 295 15.96 -2.09 -17.27
CA LEU A 295 14.51 -1.98 -17.05
C LEU A 295 13.75 -3.07 -17.81
N THR A 296 12.80 -3.73 -17.13
CA THR A 296 11.98 -4.79 -17.75
C THR A 296 10.61 -4.32 -18.22
N GLY A 297 10.27 -3.05 -18.01
CA GLY A 297 8.98 -2.47 -18.36
C GLY A 297 9.13 -1.03 -18.85
N GLU A 298 8.06 -0.48 -19.42
CA GLU A 298 8.05 0.88 -19.95
C GLU A 298 8.08 1.90 -18.81
N CYS A 299 8.89 2.95 -18.97
CA CYS A 299 8.97 4.05 -18.00
C CYS A 299 7.61 4.77 -17.89
N LEU A 300 7.16 4.99 -16.66
CA LEU A 300 5.92 5.72 -16.35
C LEU A 300 6.17 7.20 -16.06
N ASN A 301 7.43 7.55 -15.81
CA ASN A 301 7.88 8.90 -15.55
C ASN A 301 9.32 9.08 -16.03
N GLU A 302 9.74 10.33 -16.20
CA GLU A 302 11.13 10.63 -16.52
C GLU A 302 12.06 10.30 -15.33
N PRO A 303 13.18 9.60 -15.56
CA PRO A 303 14.20 9.38 -14.55
C PRO A 303 14.77 10.71 -14.04
N ARG A 304 14.92 10.84 -12.72
CA ARG A 304 15.50 12.03 -12.08
C ARG A 304 16.73 11.65 -11.29
N VAL A 305 17.82 12.41 -11.49
CA VAL A 305 19.03 12.32 -10.67
C VAL A 305 18.80 13.09 -9.38
N ILE A 306 19.15 12.46 -8.27
CA ILE A 306 18.98 12.97 -6.91
C ILE A 306 20.36 12.92 -6.26
N PRO A 307 21.03 14.07 -6.07
CA PRO A 307 22.23 14.11 -5.25
C PRO A 307 21.84 13.91 -3.78
N PHE A 308 22.64 13.16 -3.05
CA PHE A 308 22.48 12.98 -1.62
C PHE A 308 23.83 13.00 -0.91
N ARG A 309 23.77 13.17 0.41
CA ARG A 309 24.93 13.05 1.28
C ARG A 309 24.62 12.01 2.33
N THR A 310 25.47 11.00 2.44
CA THR A 310 25.34 9.95 3.46
C THR A 310 25.94 10.42 4.78
N GLY A 311 25.21 10.19 5.87
CA GLY A 311 25.59 10.64 7.19
C GLY A 311 24.40 10.95 8.08
N THR A 312 24.66 11.72 9.14
CA THR A 312 23.65 11.98 10.17
C THR A 312 23.83 13.35 10.83
N ARG A 313 22.75 13.93 11.36
CA ARG A 313 22.84 15.15 12.18
C ARG A 313 23.55 14.85 13.49
N ARG A 314 24.34 15.81 13.96
CA ARG A 314 25.04 15.68 15.25
C ARG A 314 24.08 15.56 16.43
N LEU A 315 22.95 16.24 16.36
CA LEU A 315 21.81 16.10 17.27
C LEU A 315 20.54 15.93 16.44
N HIS A 316 19.73 14.95 16.79
CA HIS A 316 18.43 14.72 16.18
C HIS A 316 17.31 15.45 16.94
N TRP A 317 17.54 15.74 18.22
CA TRP A 317 16.74 16.67 19.01
C TRP A 317 17.63 17.80 19.51
N ASN A 318 17.48 18.99 18.92
CA ASN A 318 18.19 20.19 19.32
C ASN A 318 17.18 21.27 19.73
N LYS A 319 17.38 21.87 20.92
CA LYS A 319 16.43 22.85 21.50
C LYS A 319 15.00 22.29 21.49
N ASN A 320 14.04 23.01 20.95
CA ASN A 320 12.67 22.56 20.76
C ASN A 320 12.38 22.01 19.35
N CYS A 321 13.40 21.53 18.64
CA CYS A 321 13.29 20.94 17.32
C CYS A 321 13.74 19.47 17.32
N VAL A 322 12.92 18.59 16.73
CA VAL A 322 13.25 17.18 16.46
C VAL A 322 13.28 16.95 14.96
N ALA A 323 14.39 16.47 14.43
CA ALA A 323 14.51 16.13 13.01
C ALA A 323 14.09 14.69 12.75
N LEU A 324 13.30 14.48 11.69
CA LEU A 324 12.83 13.17 11.23
C LEU A 324 13.14 12.96 9.74
N GLY A 325 13.31 11.70 9.35
CA GLY A 325 13.58 11.34 7.96
C GLY A 325 14.85 12.01 7.42
N LEU A 326 14.81 12.49 6.19
CA LEU A 326 15.98 13.05 5.50
C LEU A 326 16.56 14.31 6.18
N ALA A 327 15.77 15.03 6.99
CA ALA A 327 16.27 16.17 7.76
C ALA A 327 17.25 15.73 8.85
N SER A 328 17.08 14.51 9.38
CA SER A 328 17.87 13.93 10.46
C SER A 328 19.15 13.22 9.99
N GLY A 329 19.19 12.79 8.73
CA GLY A 329 20.29 11.99 8.19
C GLY A 329 19.82 11.15 7.02
N PHE A 330 20.77 10.50 6.35
CA PHE A 330 20.48 9.60 5.26
C PHE A 330 21.53 8.49 5.18
N ILE A 331 21.04 7.27 5.06
CA ILE A 331 21.79 6.08 4.68
C ILE A 331 21.04 5.52 3.47
N GLU A 332 21.77 5.12 2.43
CA GLU A 332 21.19 4.57 1.21
C GLU A 332 20.24 3.40 1.49
N PRO A 333 19.20 3.20 0.65
CA PRO A 333 18.09 2.29 0.96
C PRO A 333 18.41 0.80 0.75
N LEU A 334 19.67 0.40 0.88
CA LEU A 334 20.16 -0.96 0.60
C LEU A 334 19.44 -2.03 1.43
N GLU A 335 19.13 -1.72 2.69
CA GLU A 335 18.40 -2.61 3.62
C GLU A 335 17.03 -2.03 4.05
N SER A 336 16.44 -1.14 3.23
CA SER A 336 15.06 -0.66 3.43
C SER A 336 14.79 0.03 4.78
N THR A 337 15.74 0.80 5.30
CA THR A 337 15.72 1.34 6.68
C THR A 337 15.09 2.73 6.83
N SER A 338 14.80 3.46 5.74
CA SER A 338 14.32 4.84 5.80
C SER A 338 13.03 5.03 6.60
N ILE A 339 11.96 4.27 6.28
CA ILE A 339 10.68 4.32 7.02
C ILE A 339 10.85 3.83 8.46
N HIS A 340 11.71 2.84 8.69
CA HIS A 340 12.00 2.35 10.03
C HIS A 340 12.62 3.43 10.92
N LEU A 341 13.59 4.19 10.41
CA LEU A 341 14.25 5.27 11.16
C LEU A 341 13.27 6.39 11.53
N ILE A 342 12.33 6.71 10.63
CA ILE A 342 11.22 7.62 10.92
C ILE A 342 10.36 7.07 12.06
N GLN A 343 9.92 5.81 11.96
CA GLN A 343 9.12 5.14 12.98
C GLN A 343 9.81 5.15 14.35
N ARG A 344 11.09 4.76 14.41
CA ARG A 344 11.87 4.71 15.66
C ARG A 344 11.95 6.07 16.32
N SER A 345 12.22 7.11 15.54
CA SER A 345 12.31 8.48 16.05
C SER A 345 10.97 8.98 16.59
N ILE A 346 9.86 8.69 15.90
CA ILE A 346 8.51 9.02 16.37
C ILE A 346 8.18 8.30 17.68
N VAL A 347 8.41 6.98 17.75
CA VAL A 347 8.15 6.19 18.97
C VAL A 347 9.00 6.69 20.14
N LYS A 348 10.29 6.97 19.90
CA LYS A 348 11.21 7.49 20.92
C LYS A 348 10.79 8.88 21.41
N LEU A 349 10.35 9.75 20.50
CA LEU A 349 9.80 11.06 20.86
C LEU A 349 8.55 10.90 21.74
N MET A 350 7.66 9.95 21.44
CA MET A 350 6.47 9.71 22.27
C MET A 350 6.82 9.15 23.66
N LEU A 351 7.81 8.27 23.75
CA LEU A 351 8.28 7.71 25.03
C LEU A 351 8.97 8.77 25.91
N LEU A 352 9.65 9.73 25.28
CA LEU A 352 10.34 10.84 25.94
C LEU A 352 9.54 12.16 25.83
N PHE A 353 8.23 12.07 25.59
CA PHE A 353 7.43 13.26 25.33
C PHE A 353 7.34 14.11 26.61
N PRO A 354 7.69 15.41 26.54
CA PRO A 354 7.76 16.25 27.73
C PRO A 354 6.36 16.53 28.26
N LYS A 355 6.16 16.30 29.56
CA LYS A 355 4.92 16.70 30.25
C LYS A 355 4.81 18.22 30.41
N ASP A 356 5.95 18.85 30.75
CA ASP A 356 6.06 20.28 31.01
C ASP A 356 7.02 20.92 29.97
N GLU A 357 8.04 21.64 30.41
CA GLU A 357 9.08 22.16 29.52
C GLU A 357 10.02 21.05 29.00
N ILE A 358 10.58 21.24 27.80
CA ILE A 358 11.56 20.32 27.22
C ILE A 358 12.84 20.32 28.07
N LYS A 359 13.18 19.17 28.64
CA LYS A 359 14.36 19.02 29.50
C LYS A 359 15.60 18.63 28.67
N GLN A 360 16.79 18.95 29.19
CA GLN A 360 18.04 18.51 28.58
C GLN A 360 18.19 16.99 28.65
N ALA A 361 17.79 16.35 29.76
CA ALA A 361 17.91 14.91 29.94
C ALA A 361 17.16 14.09 28.88
N ASP A 362 15.93 14.50 28.53
CA ASP A 362 15.13 13.83 27.49
C ASP A 362 15.81 13.93 26.12
N ARG A 363 16.40 15.10 25.81
CA ARG A 363 17.13 15.34 24.56
C ARG A 363 18.41 14.54 24.49
N ASP A 364 19.19 14.51 25.56
CA ASP A 364 20.44 13.76 25.62
C ASP A 364 20.19 12.27 25.40
N GLU A 365 19.16 11.72 26.06
CA GLU A 365 18.80 10.31 25.91
C GLU A 365 18.24 10.00 24.51
N PHE A 366 17.40 10.88 23.95
CA PHE A 366 16.92 10.74 22.57
C PHE A 366 18.09 10.70 21.58
N ASN A 367 19.04 11.63 21.72
CA ASN A 367 20.19 11.75 20.83
C ASN A 367 21.13 10.55 20.96
N ARG A 368 21.43 10.12 22.19
CA ARG A 368 22.30 8.96 22.45
C ARG A 368 21.75 7.69 21.81
N GLN A 369 20.48 7.35 22.09
CA GLN A 369 19.87 6.15 21.50
C GLN A 369 19.79 6.22 19.98
N THR A 370 19.51 7.40 19.40
CA THR A 370 19.40 7.56 17.94
C THR A 370 20.76 7.41 17.26
N ARG A 371 21.81 7.95 17.87
CA ARG A 371 23.19 7.80 17.41
C ARG A 371 23.60 6.32 17.36
N GLU A 372 23.41 5.59 18.46
CA GLU A 372 23.75 4.17 18.57
C GLU A 372 23.02 3.33 17.51
N GLU A 373 21.72 3.54 17.32
CA GLU A 373 20.92 2.83 16.31
C GLU A 373 21.43 3.08 14.88
N LEU A 374 21.76 4.32 14.54
CA LEU A 374 22.25 4.68 13.20
C LEU A 374 23.65 4.15 12.92
N GLU A 375 24.54 4.15 13.91
CA GLU A 375 25.90 3.60 13.75
C GLU A 375 25.86 2.09 13.49
N HIS A 376 24.98 1.34 14.17
CA HIS A 376 24.79 -0.09 13.88
C HIS A 376 24.20 -0.33 12.48
N ILE A 377 23.23 0.48 12.05
CA ILE A 377 22.67 0.36 10.70
C ILE A 377 23.74 0.68 9.65
N ARG A 378 24.51 1.77 9.84
CA ARG A 378 25.63 2.13 8.98
C ARG A 378 26.61 0.97 8.84
N ASP A 379 27.03 0.36 9.93
CA ASP A 379 27.98 -0.74 9.92
C ASP A 379 27.47 -1.94 9.11
N PHE A 380 26.17 -2.25 9.21
CA PHE A 380 25.55 -3.28 8.39
C PHE A 380 25.55 -2.92 6.90
N ILE A 381 25.32 -1.65 6.52
CA ILE A 381 25.41 -1.24 5.12
C ILE A 381 26.86 -1.28 4.61
N VAL A 382 27.82 -0.83 5.43
CA VAL A 382 29.25 -0.84 5.09
C VAL A 382 29.76 -2.27 4.85
N LEU A 383 29.23 -3.26 5.59
CA LEU A 383 29.52 -4.69 5.37
C LEU A 383 29.34 -5.08 3.89
N HIS A 384 28.22 -4.69 3.27
CA HIS A 384 27.89 -5.08 1.91
C HIS A 384 28.93 -4.64 0.89
N TYR A 385 29.45 -3.42 1.03
CA TYR A 385 30.53 -2.90 0.18
C TYR A 385 31.89 -3.51 0.51
N ARG A 386 32.17 -3.73 1.79
CA ARG A 386 33.49 -4.15 2.29
C ARG A 386 33.81 -5.60 1.96
N VAL A 387 32.84 -6.50 2.13
CA VAL A 387 33.00 -7.94 2.01
C VAL A 387 32.60 -8.37 0.61
N THR A 388 33.55 -8.40 -0.29
CA THR A 388 33.31 -8.76 -1.69
C THR A 388 34.54 -9.42 -2.28
N ASP A 389 34.35 -10.32 -3.24
CA ASP A 389 35.40 -10.90 -4.07
C ASP A 389 35.66 -10.05 -5.32
N ARG A 390 34.76 -9.13 -5.67
CA ARG A 390 34.89 -8.23 -6.81
C ARG A 390 36.15 -7.38 -6.73
N THR A 391 36.95 -7.49 -7.78
CA THR A 391 38.14 -6.66 -8.01
C THR A 391 38.21 -6.15 -9.44
N ASP A 392 37.13 -6.35 -10.21
CA ASP A 392 37.00 -6.07 -11.63
C ASP A 392 36.99 -4.56 -11.92
N THR A 393 36.39 -3.74 -11.05
CA THR A 393 36.32 -2.28 -11.24
C THR A 393 37.15 -1.49 -10.21
N PRO A 394 37.55 -0.25 -10.53
CA PRO A 394 38.18 0.64 -9.55
C PRO A 394 37.33 0.87 -8.29
N PHE A 395 36.01 0.94 -8.46
CA PHE A 395 35.07 1.12 -7.36
C PHE A 395 35.10 -0.07 -6.39
N TRP A 396 34.95 -1.31 -6.89
CA TRP A 396 34.96 -2.48 -6.02
C TRP A 396 36.32 -2.74 -5.37
N ARG A 397 37.43 -2.44 -6.07
CA ARG A 397 38.77 -2.45 -5.46
C ARG A 397 38.88 -1.44 -4.31
N HIS A 398 38.29 -0.26 -4.45
CA HIS A 398 38.23 0.75 -3.39
C HIS A 398 37.38 0.27 -2.21
N CYS A 399 36.15 -0.19 -2.44
CA CYS A 399 35.26 -0.69 -1.39
C CYS A 399 35.87 -1.88 -0.62
N LYS A 400 36.57 -2.78 -1.31
CA LYS A 400 37.33 -3.90 -0.72
C LYS A 400 38.60 -3.45 0.02
N GLN A 401 39.00 -2.19 0.00
CA GLN A 401 40.22 -1.72 0.66
C GLN A 401 39.98 -0.55 1.63
N MET A 402 38.80 0.06 1.62
CA MET A 402 38.49 1.18 2.49
C MET A 402 38.58 0.78 3.97
N ALA A 403 38.97 1.74 4.80
CA ALA A 403 38.87 1.60 6.25
C ALA A 403 37.41 1.38 6.64
N ILE A 404 37.18 0.68 7.74
CA ILE A 404 35.83 0.44 8.28
C ILE A 404 35.80 0.81 9.77
N PRO A 405 34.61 1.04 10.34
CA PRO A 405 34.46 1.23 11.78
C PRO A 405 35.00 0.05 12.59
N ASP A 406 35.65 0.32 13.72
CA ASP A 406 36.19 -0.71 14.62
C ASP A 406 35.11 -1.70 15.11
N THR A 407 33.89 -1.21 15.29
CA THR A 407 32.70 -1.98 15.65
C THR A 407 32.36 -3.04 14.60
N LEU A 408 32.40 -2.68 13.30
CA LEU A 408 32.22 -3.63 12.20
C LEU A 408 33.41 -4.59 12.10
N GLN A 409 34.64 -4.08 12.21
CA GLN A 409 35.85 -4.91 12.15
C GLN A 409 35.84 -5.99 13.23
N HIS A 410 35.45 -5.65 14.46
CA HIS A 410 35.31 -6.60 15.55
C HIS A 410 34.30 -7.71 15.22
N ARG A 411 33.10 -7.36 14.73
CA ARG A 411 32.06 -8.33 14.36
C ARG A 411 32.51 -9.27 13.24
N LEU A 412 33.19 -8.73 12.23
CA LEU A 412 33.78 -9.51 11.14
C LEU A 412 34.82 -10.51 11.65
N SER A 413 35.76 -10.05 12.48
CA SER A 413 36.80 -10.92 13.05
C SER A 413 36.19 -12.04 13.91
N LEU A 414 35.19 -11.71 14.74
CA LEU A 414 34.53 -12.70 15.60
C LEU A 414 33.82 -13.80 14.80
N PHE A 415 33.11 -13.41 13.73
CA PHE A 415 32.41 -14.35 12.86
C PHE A 415 33.39 -15.17 12.01
N ASP A 416 34.40 -14.55 11.41
CA ASP A 416 35.41 -15.24 10.60
C ASP A 416 36.18 -16.28 11.44
N GLU A 417 36.59 -15.94 12.66
CA GLU A 417 37.39 -16.84 13.48
C GLU A 417 36.57 -17.96 14.11
N THR A 418 35.37 -17.64 14.63
CA THR A 418 34.63 -18.54 15.53
C THR A 418 33.19 -18.82 15.12
N GLY A 419 32.73 -18.20 14.03
CA GLY A 419 31.34 -18.24 13.61
C GLY A 419 30.39 -17.56 14.58
N ARG A 420 30.88 -16.87 15.63
CA ARG A 420 29.99 -16.28 16.64
C ARG A 420 29.50 -14.92 16.21
N LEU A 421 28.26 -14.62 16.60
CA LEU A 421 27.63 -13.31 16.49
C LEU A 421 26.89 -13.05 17.79
N TYR A 422 26.75 -11.77 18.12
CA TYR A 422 25.94 -11.32 19.25
C TYR A 422 25.03 -10.20 18.76
N LYS A 423 23.76 -10.28 19.16
CA LYS A 423 22.84 -9.15 19.06
C LYS A 423 23.00 -8.23 20.27
N TYR A 424 23.28 -6.96 20.03
CA TYR A 424 23.24 -5.92 21.05
C TYR A 424 21.83 -5.33 21.19
N ASP A 425 21.50 -4.75 22.35
CA ASP A 425 20.15 -4.27 22.69
C ASP A 425 19.53 -3.31 21.66
N LYS A 426 20.37 -2.53 20.97
CA LYS A 426 19.96 -1.52 19.98
C LYS A 426 20.16 -1.98 18.53
N ASP A 427 20.51 -3.24 18.30
CA ASP A 427 20.66 -3.78 16.95
C ASP A 427 19.30 -3.93 16.26
N LEU A 428 19.17 -3.30 15.10
CA LEU A 428 18.06 -3.56 14.18
C LEU A 428 18.16 -4.98 13.59
N PHE A 429 19.34 -5.32 13.09
CA PHE A 429 19.60 -6.58 12.40
C PHE A 429 19.90 -7.70 13.40
N GLY A 430 19.08 -8.76 13.37
CA GLY A 430 19.28 -9.94 14.20
C GLY A 430 20.47 -10.78 13.74
N GLU A 431 20.85 -11.78 14.54
CA GLU A 431 21.99 -12.66 14.23
C GLU A 431 21.82 -13.36 12.88
N ALA A 432 20.61 -13.82 12.56
CA ALA A 432 20.29 -14.43 11.27
C ALA A 432 20.63 -13.53 10.07
N SER A 433 20.36 -12.22 10.14
CA SER A 433 20.70 -11.26 9.08
C SER A 433 22.21 -11.20 8.84
N TRP A 434 23.00 -11.10 9.92
CA TRP A 434 24.46 -11.09 9.82
C TRP A 434 25.00 -12.41 9.26
N VAL A 435 24.47 -13.55 9.69
CA VAL A 435 24.86 -14.87 9.14
C VAL A 435 24.57 -14.93 7.64
N GLN A 436 23.35 -14.58 7.22
CA GLN A 436 22.94 -14.68 5.82
C GLN A 436 23.78 -13.78 4.92
N VAL A 437 24.03 -12.53 5.32
CA VAL A 437 24.84 -11.59 4.53
C VAL A 437 26.32 -11.97 4.53
N MET A 438 26.90 -12.30 5.69
CA MET A 438 28.33 -12.66 5.75
C MET A 438 28.62 -13.95 4.98
N LEU A 439 27.82 -15.02 5.16
CA LEU A 439 27.97 -16.26 4.38
C LEU A 439 27.68 -16.02 2.89
N GLY A 440 26.61 -15.28 2.58
CA GLY A 440 26.21 -14.94 1.21
C GLY A 440 27.27 -14.15 0.44
N GLN A 441 28.02 -13.30 1.13
CA GLN A 441 29.16 -12.55 0.59
C GLN A 441 30.52 -13.25 0.74
N GLY A 442 30.52 -14.53 1.13
CA GLY A 442 31.70 -15.41 1.05
C GLY A 442 32.55 -15.50 2.32
N VAL A 443 32.16 -14.87 3.43
CA VAL A 443 32.83 -15.12 4.72
C VAL A 443 32.55 -16.55 5.14
N SER A 444 33.60 -17.33 5.32
CA SER A 444 33.49 -18.74 5.70
C SER A 444 34.16 -18.93 7.06
N PRO A 445 33.38 -19.02 8.17
CA PRO A 445 33.93 -19.18 9.50
C PRO A 445 34.93 -20.34 9.61
N LYS A 446 36.08 -20.08 10.23
CA LYS A 446 37.16 -21.07 10.44
C LYS A 446 36.79 -22.13 11.46
N SER A 447 35.85 -21.84 12.35
CA SER A 447 35.38 -22.78 13.36
C SER A 447 33.90 -22.55 13.70
N TYR A 448 33.33 -23.49 14.46
CA TYR A 448 31.97 -23.44 15.00
C TYR A 448 31.99 -23.76 16.50
N HIS A 449 30.86 -23.57 17.18
CA HIS A 449 30.77 -23.82 18.61
C HIS A 449 30.97 -25.32 18.92
N PRO A 450 31.84 -25.70 19.89
CA PRO A 450 32.19 -27.10 20.15
C PRO A 450 31.04 -27.96 20.67
N ILE A 451 29.92 -27.37 21.10
CA ILE A 451 28.73 -28.15 21.52
C ILE A 451 28.19 -29.03 20.39
N VAL A 452 28.41 -28.63 19.14
CA VAL A 452 28.00 -29.41 17.96
C VAL A 452 28.79 -30.73 17.85
N ASP A 453 29.94 -30.84 18.53
CA ASP A 453 30.74 -32.08 18.62
C ASP A 453 30.19 -33.14 19.56
N LEU A 454 29.22 -32.76 20.39
CA LEU A 454 28.49 -33.72 21.21
C LEU A 454 27.45 -34.52 20.40
N MET A 455 27.05 -34.03 19.22
CA MET A 455 26.16 -34.76 18.33
C MET A 455 26.94 -35.72 17.44
N GLY A 456 26.56 -37.00 17.49
CA GLY A 456 27.04 -37.99 16.53
C GLY A 456 26.57 -37.69 15.11
N ARG A 457 27.24 -38.26 14.09
CA ARG A 457 26.92 -38.01 12.67
C ARG A 457 25.44 -38.23 12.34
N ASP A 458 24.86 -39.34 12.79
CA ASP A 458 23.46 -39.69 12.51
C ASP A 458 22.46 -38.80 13.25
N GLU A 459 22.84 -38.31 14.43
CA GLU A 459 22.03 -37.37 15.20
C GLU A 459 22.01 -36.00 14.53
N LEU A 460 23.19 -35.50 14.12
CA LEU A 460 23.29 -34.24 13.37
C LEU A 460 22.50 -34.34 12.05
N ASN A 461 22.62 -35.44 11.30
CA ASN A 461 21.87 -35.62 10.07
C ASN A 461 20.35 -35.62 10.29
N ARG A 462 19.86 -36.30 11.34
CA ARG A 462 18.44 -36.27 11.71
C ARG A 462 17.97 -34.88 12.10
N PHE A 463 18.79 -34.14 12.87
CA PHE A 463 18.51 -32.76 13.26
C PHE A 463 18.42 -31.82 12.05
N MET A 464 19.35 -31.90 11.11
CA MET A 464 19.28 -31.10 9.89
C MET A 464 18.05 -31.49 9.06
N SER A 465 17.78 -32.78 8.90
CA SER A 465 16.62 -33.27 8.13
C SER A 465 15.28 -32.87 8.75
N SER A 466 15.15 -32.85 10.08
CA SER A 466 13.93 -32.41 10.76
C SER A 466 13.66 -30.92 10.56
N ASN A 467 14.70 -30.08 10.64
CA ASN A 467 14.58 -28.65 10.36
C ASN A 467 14.14 -28.40 8.90
N LEU A 468 14.76 -29.09 7.94
CA LEU A 468 14.42 -28.99 6.52
C LEU A 468 12.96 -29.40 6.27
N THR A 469 12.52 -30.52 6.86
CA THR A 469 11.15 -31.02 6.72
C THR A 469 10.14 -30.05 7.31
N SER A 470 10.44 -29.47 8.48
CA SER A 470 9.57 -28.48 9.12
C SER A 470 9.38 -27.25 8.23
N VAL A 471 10.47 -26.72 7.67
CA VAL A 471 10.42 -25.56 6.77
C VAL A 471 9.61 -25.87 5.51
N GLN A 472 9.84 -27.03 4.89
CA GLN A 472 9.10 -27.44 3.70
C GLN A 472 7.59 -27.57 3.97
N GLN A 473 7.21 -28.18 5.10
CA GLN A 473 5.80 -28.32 5.49
C GLN A 473 5.12 -26.96 5.70
N SER A 474 5.80 -26.00 6.33
CA SER A 474 5.28 -24.64 6.49
C SER A 474 5.06 -23.95 5.14
N VAL A 475 6.01 -24.07 4.20
CA VAL A 475 5.91 -23.43 2.89
C VAL A 475 4.86 -24.09 1.99
N ASP A 476 4.71 -25.42 2.05
CA ASP A 476 3.72 -26.16 1.27
C ASP A 476 2.28 -25.83 1.68
N ALA A 477 2.08 -25.42 2.94
CA ALA A 477 0.79 -24.98 3.45
C ALA A 477 0.35 -23.60 2.90
N PHE A 478 1.30 -22.78 2.42
CA PHE A 478 0.98 -21.48 1.84
C PHE A 478 0.41 -21.61 0.42
N PRO A 479 -0.58 -20.77 0.06
CA PRO A 479 -1.04 -20.67 -1.33
C PRO A 479 0.05 -20.05 -2.21
N LEU A 480 -0.15 -20.14 -3.52
CA LEU A 480 0.63 -19.35 -4.47
C LEU A 480 0.43 -17.86 -4.19
N TYR A 481 1.52 -17.10 -4.17
CA TYR A 481 1.49 -15.70 -3.79
C TYR A 481 0.61 -14.85 -4.72
N SER A 482 0.60 -15.16 -6.02
CA SER A 482 -0.27 -14.50 -6.99
C SER A 482 -1.76 -14.62 -6.63
N ASP A 483 -2.18 -15.77 -6.09
CA ASP A 483 -3.57 -16.01 -5.70
C ASP A 483 -3.87 -15.39 -4.34
N PHE A 484 -2.90 -15.42 -3.43
CA PHE A 484 -3.00 -14.72 -2.15
C PHE A 484 -3.23 -13.23 -2.36
N LEU A 485 -2.39 -12.56 -3.15
CA LEU A 485 -2.45 -11.11 -3.33
C LEU A 485 -3.80 -10.66 -3.92
N LYS A 486 -4.28 -11.36 -4.96
CA LYS A 486 -5.57 -11.08 -5.62
C LYS A 486 -6.77 -11.20 -4.68
N LYS A 487 -6.73 -12.14 -3.74
CA LYS A 487 -7.83 -12.40 -2.79
C LYS A 487 -7.72 -11.57 -1.52
N TYR A 488 -6.51 -11.30 -1.06
CA TYR A 488 -6.26 -10.73 0.27
C TYR A 488 -6.36 -9.21 0.29
N CYS A 489 -5.76 -8.55 -0.69
CA CYS A 489 -5.64 -7.08 -0.73
C CYS A 489 -5.49 -6.55 -2.17
N PRO A 490 -6.46 -6.81 -3.08
CA PRO A 490 -6.37 -6.31 -4.44
C PRO A 490 -6.28 -4.78 -4.45
N TYR A 491 -5.27 -4.23 -5.13
CA TYR A 491 -5.18 -2.80 -5.43
C TYR A 491 -6.15 -2.50 -6.56
N LYS A 492 -7.15 -1.65 -6.27
CA LYS A 492 -8.00 -1.05 -7.29
C LYS A 492 -7.42 0.32 -7.59
N ASP A 493 -7.01 0.54 -8.84
CA ASP A 493 -6.49 1.85 -9.23
C ASP A 493 -7.65 2.86 -9.28
N GLU A 494 -7.95 3.46 -8.13
CA GLU A 494 -8.97 4.52 -7.99
C GLU A 494 -8.49 5.88 -8.51
N GLY A 495 -7.31 5.94 -9.15
CA GLY A 495 -6.81 7.08 -9.88
C GLY A 495 -5.48 7.62 -9.36
N LEU A 496 -4.40 7.14 -9.97
CA LEU A 496 -3.31 7.99 -10.48
C LEU A 496 -2.56 7.24 -11.59
N ASP A 497 -3.30 6.82 -12.62
CA ASP A 497 -2.68 6.30 -13.83
C ASP A 497 -2.15 7.46 -14.69
N LEU A 498 -0.89 7.82 -14.48
CA LEU A 498 -0.15 8.75 -15.33
C LEU A 498 0.08 8.21 -16.76
N ARG A 499 -0.34 6.97 -17.08
CA ARG A 499 -0.21 6.35 -18.42
C ARG A 499 -1.36 6.63 -19.36
N LYS A 500 -2.53 7.06 -18.90
CA LYS A 500 -3.58 7.48 -19.84
C LYS A 500 -3.35 8.92 -20.26
N LYS A 501 -2.44 9.11 -21.23
CA LYS A 501 -2.81 10.00 -22.33
C LYS A 501 -4.15 9.46 -22.82
N ASN A 502 -5.24 10.15 -22.49
CA ASN A 502 -6.51 9.95 -23.17
C ASN A 502 -6.26 10.28 -24.64
N THR A 503 -5.79 9.29 -25.41
CA THR A 503 -6.19 9.11 -26.81
C THR A 503 -7.51 8.33 -26.82
N ILE A 504 -8.47 8.80 -26.03
CA ILE A 504 -9.82 8.94 -26.55
C ILE A 504 -9.85 10.43 -26.86
N GLU A 505 -9.74 10.79 -28.14
CA GLU A 505 -10.16 12.13 -28.58
C GLU A 505 -11.43 12.47 -27.83
N SER A 506 -11.49 13.63 -27.17
CA SER A 506 -12.61 14.08 -26.34
C SER A 506 -13.97 13.75 -26.97
N VAL A 507 -14.53 12.59 -26.64
CA VAL A 507 -15.90 12.24 -27.02
C VAL A 507 -16.77 13.04 -26.09
N LYS A 508 -17.14 14.26 -26.50
CA LYS A 508 -18.08 15.08 -25.76
C LYS A 508 -19.43 14.39 -25.78
N PHE A 509 -19.88 13.93 -24.62
CA PHE A 509 -21.24 13.42 -24.45
C PHE A 509 -22.24 14.56 -24.58
N SER A 510 -23.21 14.39 -25.47
CA SER A 510 -24.22 15.39 -25.78
C SER A 510 -25.52 15.04 -25.06
N PHE A 511 -25.76 15.66 -23.89
CA PHE A 511 -26.99 15.45 -23.12
C PHE A 511 -28.14 16.29 -23.64
N ASN A 512 -29.35 15.73 -23.65
CA ASN A 512 -30.57 16.41 -24.04
C ASN A 512 -31.02 17.37 -22.93
N LYS A 513 -30.99 18.67 -23.22
CA LYS A 513 -31.36 19.70 -22.24
C LYS A 513 -32.86 19.75 -21.95
N GLU A 514 -33.70 19.32 -22.88
CA GLU A 514 -35.17 19.35 -22.78
C GLU A 514 -35.74 18.13 -22.06
N SER A 515 -34.93 17.08 -21.86
CA SER A 515 -35.32 15.91 -21.08
C SER A 515 -35.49 16.30 -19.61
N LEU A 516 -36.68 16.03 -19.06
CA LEU A 516 -37.09 16.38 -17.70
C LEU A 516 -37.47 15.12 -16.90
N PRO A 517 -37.02 15.01 -15.63
CA PRO A 517 -37.35 13.86 -14.79
C PRO A 517 -38.84 13.77 -14.49
N VAL A 518 -39.39 12.56 -14.61
CA VAL A 518 -40.77 12.22 -14.23
C VAL A 518 -40.73 11.35 -12.98
N ILE A 519 -41.48 11.75 -11.96
CA ILE A 519 -41.57 11.02 -10.69
C ILE A 519 -42.79 10.09 -10.76
N THR A 520 -42.59 8.80 -10.55
CA THR A 520 -43.65 7.78 -10.56
C THR A 520 -43.71 7.09 -9.19
N PRO A 521 -44.81 7.19 -8.42
CA PRO A 521 -44.97 6.43 -7.19
C PRO A 521 -45.25 4.95 -7.48
N MET A 522 -44.67 4.05 -6.69
CA MET A 522 -44.84 2.60 -6.85
C MET A 522 -45.19 1.91 -5.52
N GLY A 523 -45.93 0.81 -5.62
CA GLY A 523 -46.19 -0.09 -4.49
C GLY A 523 -47.09 0.50 -3.41
N LEU A 524 -47.28 -0.27 -2.35
CA LEU A 524 -48.09 0.08 -1.18
C LEU A 524 -47.52 1.30 -0.46
N ASN A 525 -46.19 1.42 -0.42
CA ASN A 525 -45.51 2.54 0.21
C ASN A 525 -45.51 3.82 -0.64
N SER A 526 -46.05 3.76 -1.87
CA SER A 526 -46.00 4.86 -2.83
C SER A 526 -44.57 5.40 -3.01
N THR A 527 -43.57 4.52 -2.98
CA THR A 527 -42.16 4.88 -3.08
C THR A 527 -41.92 5.52 -4.44
N PRO A 528 -41.47 6.78 -4.52
CA PRO A 528 -41.21 7.41 -5.81
C PRO A 528 -40.04 6.72 -6.49
N ILE A 529 -40.05 6.67 -7.83
CA ILE A 529 -38.88 6.46 -8.68
C ILE A 529 -38.75 7.63 -9.65
N VAL A 530 -37.54 7.90 -10.10
CA VAL A 530 -37.24 9.01 -11.01
C VAL A 530 -36.88 8.45 -12.37
N LEU A 531 -37.69 8.76 -13.38
CA LEU A 531 -37.51 8.34 -14.76
C LEU A 531 -37.08 9.53 -15.62
N LEU A 532 -36.15 9.32 -16.55
CA LEU A 532 -35.74 10.34 -17.50
C LEU A 532 -35.55 9.70 -18.89
N ASP A 533 -36.38 10.08 -19.85
CA ASP A 533 -36.36 9.55 -21.21
C ASP A 533 -35.58 10.45 -22.16
N SER A 534 -34.92 9.87 -23.16
CA SER A 534 -34.15 10.60 -24.19
C SER A 534 -33.06 11.47 -23.56
N VAL A 535 -32.24 10.85 -22.70
CA VAL A 535 -31.20 11.51 -21.88
C VAL A 535 -30.09 12.12 -22.73
N THR A 536 -29.77 11.50 -23.86
CA THR A 536 -28.71 11.95 -24.77
C THR A 536 -29.30 12.37 -26.12
N ASN A 537 -28.62 13.29 -26.81
CA ASN A 537 -29.08 13.78 -28.11
C ASN A 537 -28.90 12.73 -29.23
N ASP A 538 -28.09 11.71 -29.01
CA ASP A 538 -27.78 10.64 -29.96
C ASP A 538 -28.40 9.28 -29.57
N GLY A 539 -29.32 9.26 -28.59
CA GLY A 539 -29.99 8.03 -28.15
C GLY A 539 -29.03 6.96 -27.61
N GLY A 540 -27.95 7.40 -26.96
CA GLY A 540 -26.93 6.56 -26.32
C GLY A 540 -25.91 5.95 -27.29
N ALA A 541 -25.89 6.39 -28.56
CA ALA A 541 -25.04 5.80 -29.59
C ALA A 541 -23.54 5.91 -29.27
N ALA A 542 -23.08 7.06 -28.78
CA ALA A 542 -21.69 7.25 -28.36
C ALA A 542 -21.29 6.29 -27.22
N LEU A 543 -22.19 6.04 -26.27
CA LEU A 543 -21.94 5.12 -25.16
C LEU A 543 -21.84 3.67 -25.63
N ARG A 544 -22.73 3.24 -26.54
CA ARG A 544 -22.63 1.91 -27.16
C ARG A 544 -21.32 1.75 -27.92
N GLN A 545 -20.90 2.75 -28.69
CA GLN A 545 -19.63 2.69 -29.43
C GLN A 545 -18.42 2.60 -28.49
N ILE A 546 -18.42 3.34 -27.39
CA ILE A 546 -17.38 3.22 -26.37
C ILE A 546 -17.41 1.84 -25.73
N ALA A 547 -18.58 1.31 -25.37
CA ALA A 547 -18.68 -0.01 -24.79
C ALA A 547 -18.05 -1.09 -25.69
N LYS A 548 -18.21 -1.01 -27.01
CA LYS A 548 -17.58 -1.96 -27.96
C LYS A 548 -16.05 -1.95 -27.96
N THR A 549 -15.42 -0.86 -27.51
CA THR A 549 -13.94 -0.76 -27.48
C THR A 549 -13.35 -1.14 -26.13
N LEU A 550 -14.20 -1.47 -25.14
CA LEU A 550 -13.77 -1.82 -23.80
C LEU A 550 -13.74 -3.34 -23.61
N ASP A 551 -12.76 -3.79 -22.84
CA ASP A 551 -12.72 -5.16 -22.34
C ASP A 551 -13.72 -5.29 -21.17
N PHE A 552 -14.66 -6.23 -21.30
CA PHE A 552 -15.61 -6.56 -20.25
C PHE A 552 -15.11 -7.77 -19.44
N GLU A 553 -15.18 -7.67 -18.11
CA GLU A 553 -14.70 -8.71 -17.20
C GLU A 553 -15.79 -9.10 -16.18
N PHE A 554 -15.72 -10.31 -15.64
CA PHE A 554 -16.60 -10.72 -14.54
C PHE A 554 -16.29 -9.93 -13.27
N ASP A 555 -17.29 -9.26 -12.71
CA ASP A 555 -17.17 -8.56 -11.44
C ASP A 555 -17.37 -9.53 -10.27
N THR A 556 -16.28 -10.08 -9.73
CA THR A 556 -16.34 -11.02 -8.60
C THR A 556 -16.69 -10.35 -7.26
N ASN A 557 -16.85 -9.02 -7.21
CA ASN A 557 -17.18 -8.29 -5.99
C ASN A 557 -18.69 -8.04 -5.84
N THR A 558 -19.47 -8.28 -6.89
CA THR A 558 -20.93 -8.12 -6.88
C THR A 558 -21.59 -9.40 -7.33
N MET A 559 -22.89 -9.54 -7.05
CA MET A 559 -23.68 -10.68 -7.52
C MET A 559 -24.23 -10.45 -8.94
N TYR A 560 -23.70 -9.48 -9.69
CA TYR A 560 -24.21 -9.17 -11.02
C TYR A 560 -24.00 -10.36 -11.97
N PRO A 561 -25.06 -10.87 -12.63
CA PRO A 561 -25.00 -12.10 -13.44
C PRO A 561 -24.49 -11.83 -14.86
N GLY A 562 -23.31 -11.20 -14.96
CA GLY A 562 -22.72 -10.84 -16.24
C GLY A 562 -21.33 -10.22 -16.10
N VAL A 563 -20.91 -9.55 -17.17
CA VAL A 563 -19.61 -8.87 -17.25
C VAL A 563 -19.78 -7.36 -17.20
N ARG A 564 -18.74 -6.67 -16.73
CA ARG A 564 -18.75 -5.22 -16.54
C ARG A 564 -17.50 -4.57 -17.12
N ALA A 565 -17.64 -3.32 -17.52
CA ALA A 565 -16.56 -2.44 -17.93
C ALA A 565 -16.74 -1.04 -17.32
N GLN A 566 -15.68 -0.24 -17.24
CA GLN A 566 -15.75 1.07 -16.58
C GLN A 566 -16.54 2.10 -17.41
N LEU A 567 -17.39 2.90 -16.77
CA LEU A 567 -18.04 4.03 -17.44
C LEU A 567 -17.09 5.22 -17.61
N PRO A 568 -17.16 5.95 -18.73
CA PRO A 568 -16.44 7.21 -18.91
C PRO A 568 -16.83 8.23 -17.84
N ARG A 569 -15.83 8.83 -17.17
CA ARG A 569 -16.06 9.79 -16.07
C ARG A 569 -16.93 10.97 -16.49
N GLU A 570 -16.69 11.55 -17.68
CA GLU A 570 -17.46 12.69 -18.18
C GLU A 570 -18.94 12.36 -18.34
N TYR A 571 -19.26 11.14 -18.77
CA TYR A 571 -20.63 10.66 -18.86
C TYR A 571 -21.27 10.54 -17.47
N VAL A 572 -20.57 9.94 -16.50
CA VAL A 572 -21.07 9.81 -15.12
C VAL A 572 -21.39 11.19 -14.54
N LEU A 573 -20.49 12.16 -14.68
CA LEU A 573 -20.72 13.53 -14.21
C LEU A 573 -21.93 14.19 -14.88
N GLY A 574 -22.12 13.99 -16.19
CA GLY A 574 -23.29 14.52 -16.90
C GLY A 574 -24.62 13.87 -16.48
N VAL A 575 -24.61 12.58 -16.13
CA VAL A 575 -25.79 11.93 -15.54
C VAL A 575 -26.11 12.51 -14.16
N LEU A 576 -25.09 12.74 -13.33
CA LEU A 576 -25.30 13.35 -12.01
C LEU A 576 -25.83 14.78 -12.11
N ASP A 577 -25.31 15.60 -13.03
CA ASP A 577 -25.83 16.95 -13.31
C ASP A 577 -27.33 16.93 -13.65
N LYS A 578 -27.78 15.87 -14.34
CA LYS A 578 -29.20 15.67 -14.72
C LYS A 578 -30.08 15.14 -13.59
N MET A 579 -29.58 14.20 -12.79
CA MET A 579 -30.39 13.43 -11.84
C MET A 579 -30.33 13.94 -10.41
N ASP A 580 -29.21 14.56 -9.99
CA ASP A 580 -28.95 14.89 -8.58
C ASP A 580 -30.02 15.81 -7.99
N GLY A 581 -30.39 16.87 -8.71
CA GLY A 581 -31.43 17.80 -8.27
C GLY A 581 -32.79 17.13 -8.07
N ALA A 582 -33.19 16.24 -9.00
CA ALA A 582 -34.46 15.53 -8.92
C ALA A 582 -34.48 14.52 -7.78
N ILE A 583 -33.39 13.78 -7.56
CA ILE A 583 -33.27 12.85 -6.43
C ILE A 583 -33.30 13.61 -5.11
N ARG A 584 -32.52 14.70 -4.98
CA ARG A 584 -32.51 15.54 -3.78
C ARG A 584 -33.88 16.11 -3.45
N GLN A 585 -34.61 16.59 -4.46
CA GLN A 585 -35.96 17.12 -4.28
C GLN A 585 -36.96 16.02 -3.90
N THR A 586 -36.92 14.88 -4.59
CA THR A 586 -37.86 13.77 -4.39
C THR A 586 -37.73 13.16 -3.00
N TYR A 587 -36.50 12.89 -2.55
CA TYR A 587 -36.24 12.21 -1.27
C TYR A 587 -35.83 13.16 -0.15
N LYS A 588 -35.95 14.48 -0.36
CA LYS A 588 -35.62 15.52 0.63
C LYS A 588 -34.22 15.35 1.23
N ILE A 589 -33.25 15.08 0.37
CA ILE A 589 -31.86 14.87 0.78
C ILE A 589 -31.31 16.16 1.39
N PRO A 590 -30.69 16.12 2.59
CA PRO A 590 -30.13 17.32 3.21
C PRO A 590 -29.08 18.00 2.30
N PRO A 591 -29.11 19.34 2.14
CA PRO A 591 -28.15 20.08 1.31
C PRO A 591 -26.69 19.92 1.77
N THR A 592 -26.48 19.54 3.03
CA THR A 592 -25.16 19.34 3.63
C THR A 592 -24.49 18.05 3.17
N LEU A 593 -25.25 17.05 2.71
CA LEU A 593 -24.70 15.77 2.26
C LEU A 593 -24.20 15.88 0.82
N LYS A 594 -22.98 15.39 0.58
CA LYS A 594 -22.33 15.41 -0.72
C LYS A 594 -22.70 14.15 -1.51
N THR A 595 -22.84 14.30 -2.82
CA THR A 595 -23.10 13.17 -3.72
C THR A 595 -21.78 12.46 -4.00
N ASN A 596 -21.65 11.22 -3.55
CA ASN A 596 -20.49 10.36 -3.83
C ASN A 596 -20.90 9.21 -4.75
N VAL A 597 -20.08 8.91 -5.77
CA VAL A 597 -20.30 7.77 -6.65
C VAL A 597 -19.63 6.55 -6.03
N VAL A 598 -20.43 5.55 -5.64
CA VAL A 598 -19.96 4.30 -5.06
C VAL A 598 -19.45 3.36 -6.14
N GLN A 599 -20.17 3.29 -7.27
CA GLN A 599 -19.80 2.46 -8.41
C GLN A 599 -20.40 3.02 -9.70
N ALA A 600 -19.67 2.92 -10.81
CA ALA A 600 -20.18 3.27 -12.14
C ALA A 600 -19.60 2.33 -13.21
N SER A 601 -20.46 1.51 -13.84
CA SER A 601 -20.01 0.48 -14.78
C SER A 601 -21.00 0.26 -15.92
N PHE A 602 -20.49 0.05 -17.13
CA PHE A 602 -21.22 -0.70 -18.15
C PHE A 602 -21.46 -2.11 -17.61
N SER A 603 -22.66 -2.64 -17.82
CA SER A 603 -23.08 -3.94 -17.33
C SER A 603 -23.76 -4.67 -18.49
N LEU A 604 -23.16 -5.79 -18.91
CA LEU A 604 -23.65 -6.66 -19.98
C LEU A 604 -24.03 -8.02 -19.39
N LEU A 605 -25.28 -8.43 -19.58
CA LEU A 605 -25.80 -9.69 -19.05
C LEU A 605 -25.28 -10.88 -19.89
N THR A 606 -24.48 -11.76 -19.30
CA THR A 606 -23.85 -12.89 -20.02
C THR A 606 -24.04 -14.26 -19.38
N GLN A 607 -24.57 -14.31 -18.15
CA GLN A 607 -24.67 -15.56 -17.40
C GLN A 607 -25.96 -16.33 -17.73
N GLU A 608 -25.80 -17.59 -18.14
CA GLU A 608 -26.91 -18.51 -18.46
C GLU A 608 -27.69 -18.94 -17.21
N GLU A 609 -29.01 -19.15 -17.34
CA GLU A 609 -29.91 -19.50 -16.21
C GLU A 609 -29.41 -20.70 -15.38
N LYS A 610 -28.90 -21.74 -16.05
CA LYS A 610 -28.34 -22.95 -15.42
C LYS A 610 -27.10 -22.71 -14.56
N SER A 611 -26.42 -21.59 -14.76
CA SER A 611 -25.17 -21.24 -14.10
C SER A 611 -25.35 -20.23 -12.97
N LEU A 612 -26.59 -19.78 -12.72
CA LEU A 612 -26.89 -18.81 -11.67
C LEU A 612 -26.72 -19.41 -10.27
N THR A 613 -26.11 -18.62 -9.39
CA THR A 613 -26.12 -18.89 -7.96
C THR A 613 -27.52 -18.66 -7.37
N PRO A 614 -27.87 -19.26 -6.22
CA PRO A 614 -29.23 -19.11 -5.66
C PRO A 614 -29.65 -17.65 -5.41
N PHE A 615 -28.74 -16.79 -4.97
CA PHE A 615 -29.03 -15.36 -4.74
C PHE A 615 -29.21 -14.55 -6.03
N GLN A 616 -28.75 -15.05 -7.18
CA GLN A 616 -28.98 -14.41 -8.49
C GLN A 616 -30.35 -14.76 -9.09
N LYS A 617 -31.07 -15.72 -8.47
CA LYS A 617 -32.41 -16.17 -8.91
C LYS A 617 -33.55 -15.41 -8.24
N VAL A 618 -33.25 -14.60 -7.22
CA VAL A 618 -34.25 -13.86 -6.44
C VAL A 618 -33.99 -12.36 -6.48
N PRO A 619 -34.99 -11.50 -6.19
CA PRO A 619 -34.79 -10.06 -6.07
C PRO A 619 -33.79 -9.72 -4.97
N HIS A 620 -33.05 -8.63 -5.16
CA HIS A 620 -32.06 -8.14 -4.21
C HIS A 620 -32.29 -6.68 -3.87
N PHE A 621 -31.58 -6.20 -2.86
CA PHE A 621 -31.45 -4.79 -2.52
C PHE A 621 -29.95 -4.47 -2.40
N ASP A 622 -29.55 -3.26 -2.74
CA ASP A 622 -28.15 -2.83 -2.78
C ASP A 622 -27.64 -2.37 -1.42
N SER A 623 -28.48 -1.67 -0.66
CA SER A 623 -28.08 -1.01 0.57
C SER A 623 -29.26 -0.73 1.49
N THR A 624 -29.01 -0.78 2.81
CA THR A 624 -29.97 -0.29 3.81
C THR A 624 -29.79 1.19 4.13
N ASN A 625 -28.84 1.88 3.51
CA ASN A 625 -28.63 3.32 3.71
C ASN A 625 -29.77 4.10 3.01
N PRO A 626 -30.55 4.94 3.73
CA PRO A 626 -31.66 5.69 3.16
C PRO A 626 -31.24 6.74 2.11
N TYR A 627 -29.94 7.02 2.01
CA TYR A 627 -29.36 7.98 1.07
C TYR A 627 -28.58 7.30 -0.07
N PHE A 628 -28.75 6.00 -0.26
CA PHE A 628 -28.14 5.26 -1.37
C PHE A 628 -29.14 5.06 -2.51
N PHE A 629 -28.72 5.37 -3.73
CA PHE A 629 -29.56 5.28 -4.94
C PHE A 629 -28.85 4.55 -6.07
N ALA A 630 -29.60 3.70 -6.75
CA ALA A 630 -29.20 3.16 -8.05
C ALA A 630 -29.73 4.09 -9.16
N ILE A 631 -28.95 4.21 -10.23
CA ILE A 631 -29.30 4.93 -11.46
C ILE A 631 -28.88 4.02 -12.63
N LEU A 632 -29.85 3.50 -13.38
CA LEU A 632 -29.62 2.63 -14.52
C LEU A 632 -29.96 3.35 -15.81
N HIS A 633 -29.03 3.36 -16.77
CA HIS A 633 -29.26 3.81 -18.14
C HIS A 633 -29.42 2.63 -19.08
N TYR A 634 -30.57 2.52 -19.73
CA TYR A 634 -30.84 1.48 -20.72
C TYR A 634 -30.20 1.85 -22.06
N LEU A 635 -29.20 1.09 -22.50
CA LEU A 635 -28.37 1.45 -23.66
C LEU A 635 -28.65 0.63 -24.91
N SER A 636 -29.03 -0.63 -24.80
CA SER A 636 -29.25 -1.51 -25.96
C SER A 636 -30.42 -1.04 -26.81
N THR A 637 -30.34 -1.29 -28.11
CA THR A 637 -31.43 -1.09 -29.06
C THR A 637 -32.17 -2.40 -29.26
N GLY A 638 -33.50 -2.39 -29.15
CA GLY A 638 -34.32 -3.60 -29.32
C GLY A 638 -35.22 -3.88 -28.13
N ASP A 639 -35.82 -5.07 -28.12
CA ASP A 639 -36.74 -5.49 -27.07
C ASP A 639 -35.99 -6.25 -25.96
N HIS A 640 -35.77 -5.59 -24.82
CA HIS A 640 -35.01 -6.13 -23.69
C HIS A 640 -35.83 -6.14 -22.40
N GLY A 641 -35.36 -6.90 -21.41
CA GLY A 641 -35.94 -6.97 -20.08
C GLY A 641 -35.81 -5.67 -19.28
N GLY A 642 -36.91 -5.17 -18.70
CA GLY A 642 -36.94 -3.98 -17.85
C GLY A 642 -36.35 -4.19 -16.45
N THR A 643 -36.63 -3.26 -15.54
CA THR A 643 -36.35 -3.41 -14.11
C THR A 643 -37.66 -3.69 -13.39
N GLY A 644 -37.73 -4.83 -12.71
CA GLY A 644 -38.88 -5.25 -11.90
C GLY A 644 -38.65 -4.94 -10.43
N PHE A 645 -39.72 -4.53 -9.75
CA PHE A 645 -39.75 -4.27 -8.31
C PHE A 645 -40.69 -5.25 -7.64
N PHE A 646 -40.20 -5.84 -6.56
CA PHE A 646 -40.81 -7.01 -5.95
C PHE A 646 -41.18 -6.76 -4.49
N ARG A 647 -42.26 -7.38 -4.04
CA ARG A 647 -42.63 -7.45 -2.63
C ARG A 647 -42.39 -8.87 -2.15
N HIS A 648 -41.69 -9.02 -1.04
CA HIS A 648 -41.50 -10.32 -0.43
C HIS A 648 -42.78 -10.71 0.32
N GLU A 649 -43.49 -11.72 -0.18
CA GLU A 649 -44.82 -12.12 0.29
C GLU A 649 -44.83 -12.52 1.77
N PRO A 650 -43.89 -13.35 2.29
CA PRO A 650 -43.88 -13.74 3.70
C PRO A 650 -43.74 -12.59 4.71
N THR A 651 -43.08 -11.50 4.33
CA THR A 651 -42.86 -10.34 5.21
C THR A 651 -43.66 -9.11 4.81
N ASN A 652 -44.34 -9.15 3.66
CA ASN A 652 -45.02 -8.02 3.03
C ASN A 652 -44.12 -6.77 2.84
N LEU A 653 -42.82 -6.98 2.59
CA LEU A 653 -41.83 -5.89 2.46
C LEU A 653 -41.48 -5.59 1.01
N GLU A 654 -41.52 -4.32 0.63
CA GLU A 654 -41.08 -3.80 -0.68
C GLU A 654 -39.65 -3.21 -0.63
N SER A 655 -39.20 -2.81 0.57
CA SER A 655 -37.92 -2.15 0.83
C SER A 655 -37.28 -2.75 2.09
N ILE A 656 -35.96 -2.88 2.09
CA ILE A 656 -35.16 -3.40 3.20
C ILE A 656 -34.26 -2.28 3.75
N ASP A 657 -34.60 -1.80 4.94
CA ASP A 657 -33.83 -0.82 5.70
C ASP A 657 -33.12 -1.47 6.90
N VAL A 658 -32.47 -0.65 7.73
CA VAL A 658 -31.72 -1.12 8.90
C VAL A 658 -32.61 -1.89 9.89
N GLU A 659 -33.88 -1.51 10.03
CA GLU A 659 -34.81 -2.08 11.02
C GLU A 659 -35.44 -3.39 10.51
N THR A 660 -35.75 -3.44 9.21
CA THR A 660 -36.45 -4.56 8.57
C THR A 660 -35.50 -5.64 8.02
N LYS A 661 -34.21 -5.35 7.88
CA LYS A 661 -33.21 -6.31 7.38
C LYS A 661 -33.19 -7.63 8.13
N ALA A 662 -33.21 -7.61 9.46
CA ALA A 662 -33.16 -8.84 10.25
C ALA A 662 -34.41 -9.71 10.01
N LEU A 663 -35.58 -9.09 9.93
CA LEU A 663 -36.84 -9.77 9.62
C LEU A 663 -36.79 -10.42 8.23
N TYR A 664 -36.38 -9.66 7.22
CA TYR A 664 -36.28 -10.16 5.84
C TYR A 664 -35.25 -11.29 5.70
N MET A 665 -34.03 -11.10 6.24
CA MET A 665 -32.98 -12.11 6.17
C MET A 665 -33.36 -13.40 6.91
N ASN A 666 -34.10 -13.32 8.02
CA ASN A 666 -34.58 -14.51 8.72
C ASN A 666 -35.63 -15.26 7.90
N ALA A 667 -36.58 -14.54 7.30
CA ALA A 667 -37.62 -15.13 6.46
C ALA A 667 -37.04 -15.81 5.22
N ILE A 668 -36.12 -15.15 4.50
CA ILE A 668 -35.52 -15.71 3.28
C ILE A 668 -34.64 -16.94 3.58
N ASN A 669 -33.92 -16.94 4.72
CA ASN A 669 -33.14 -18.09 5.17
C ASN A 669 -34.04 -19.27 5.58
N GLN A 670 -35.26 -19.00 6.06
CA GLN A 670 -36.23 -20.02 6.38
C GLN A 670 -36.85 -20.62 5.10
N SER A 671 -37.26 -19.78 4.15
CA SER A 671 -37.74 -20.20 2.81
C SER A 671 -36.71 -21.06 2.09
N ALA A 672 -35.43 -20.63 2.08
CA ALA A 672 -34.33 -21.38 1.46
C ALA A 672 -34.16 -22.79 2.05
N LYS A 673 -34.47 -22.99 3.34
CA LYS A 673 -34.40 -24.31 4.01
C LYS A 673 -35.61 -25.19 3.75
N SER A 674 -36.80 -24.62 3.57
CA SER A 674 -38.05 -25.37 3.41
C SER A 674 -38.36 -25.75 1.98
N THR A 675 -38.14 -24.83 1.03
CA THR A 675 -38.61 -24.95 -0.37
C THR A 675 -37.47 -24.82 -1.39
N GLY A 676 -36.26 -24.48 -0.95
CA GLY A 676 -35.17 -24.05 -1.85
C GLY A 676 -35.39 -22.62 -2.34
N PHE A 677 -34.34 -21.98 -2.89
CA PHE A 677 -34.48 -20.65 -3.51
C PHE A 677 -35.34 -20.77 -4.78
N GLY A 678 -36.41 -19.96 -4.86
CA GLY A 678 -37.42 -20.02 -5.90
C GLY A 678 -36.92 -19.79 -7.33
N SER A 679 -37.61 -20.43 -8.28
CA SER A 679 -37.42 -20.46 -9.75
C SER A 679 -36.16 -21.18 -10.27
N GLU A 680 -36.29 -21.89 -11.40
CA GLU A 680 -35.18 -22.64 -12.01
C GLU A 680 -34.11 -21.71 -12.63
N GLY A 681 -34.42 -20.44 -12.88
CA GLY A 681 -33.58 -19.45 -13.56
C GLY A 681 -33.71 -18.03 -12.97
N TYR A 682 -33.69 -17.00 -13.82
CA TYR A 682 -33.95 -15.63 -13.37
C TYR A 682 -35.41 -15.49 -12.89
N ILE A 683 -35.64 -14.67 -11.87
CA ILE A 683 -36.99 -14.23 -11.52
C ILE A 683 -37.52 -13.29 -12.61
N LYS A 684 -38.61 -13.71 -13.27
CA LYS A 684 -39.21 -13.02 -14.43
C LYS A 684 -40.65 -12.56 -14.20
N ALA A 685 -41.29 -13.06 -13.15
CA ALA A 685 -42.69 -12.78 -12.80
C ALA A 685 -42.89 -13.07 -11.30
N ALA A 686 -44.10 -12.79 -10.81
CA ALA A 686 -44.51 -13.16 -9.46
C ALA A 686 -44.43 -14.68 -9.24
N ASN A 687 -44.08 -15.11 -8.03
CA ASN A 687 -44.11 -16.49 -7.55
C ASN A 687 -44.58 -16.55 -6.09
N ASP A 688 -44.54 -17.73 -5.46
CA ASP A 688 -45.02 -17.92 -4.08
C ASP A 688 -44.24 -17.10 -3.02
N GLU A 689 -43.05 -16.60 -3.35
CA GLU A 689 -42.16 -15.87 -2.42
C GLU A 689 -42.09 -14.37 -2.72
N PHE A 690 -42.26 -13.98 -3.99
CA PHE A 690 -42.12 -12.60 -4.44
C PHE A 690 -43.25 -12.19 -5.40
N ASP A 691 -43.95 -11.11 -5.08
CA ASP A 691 -44.93 -10.47 -5.96
C ASP A 691 -44.27 -9.37 -6.78
N LEU A 692 -44.32 -9.47 -8.11
CA LEU A 692 -43.87 -8.43 -9.04
C LEU A 692 -44.98 -7.37 -9.17
N TYR A 693 -44.91 -6.34 -8.32
CA TYR A 693 -45.98 -5.33 -8.23
C TYR A 693 -45.76 -4.12 -9.15
N HIS A 694 -44.55 -3.92 -9.66
CA HIS A 694 -44.24 -2.85 -10.62
C HIS A 694 -43.07 -3.22 -11.53
N GLN A 695 -43.10 -2.73 -12.77
CA GLN A 695 -42.02 -2.90 -13.72
C GLN A 695 -41.83 -1.62 -14.53
N VAL A 696 -40.57 -1.19 -14.66
CA VAL A 696 -40.17 -0.15 -15.60
C VAL A 696 -39.70 -0.80 -16.89
N ASP A 697 -40.47 -0.62 -17.95
CA ASP A 697 -40.14 -1.15 -19.28
C ASP A 697 -38.80 -0.63 -19.80
N TYR A 698 -38.08 -1.54 -20.46
CA TYR A 698 -36.84 -1.20 -21.12
C TYR A 698 -37.13 -0.28 -22.31
N ARG A 699 -36.50 0.89 -22.30
CA ARG A 699 -36.55 1.87 -23.39
C ARG A 699 -35.14 2.36 -23.60
N THR A 700 -34.62 2.26 -24.81
CA THR A 700 -33.30 2.79 -25.13
C THR A 700 -33.22 4.27 -24.77
N ASP A 701 -32.11 4.67 -24.14
CA ASP A 701 -31.82 6.01 -23.68
C ASP A 701 -32.76 6.53 -22.56
N ARG A 702 -33.25 5.62 -21.71
CA ARG A 702 -33.99 5.91 -20.47
C ARG A 702 -33.09 5.70 -19.24
N LEU A 703 -33.02 6.70 -18.37
CA LEU A 703 -32.52 6.56 -17.00
C LEU A 703 -33.66 6.20 -16.05
N VAL A 704 -33.35 5.31 -15.12
CA VAL A 704 -34.22 4.90 -14.02
C VAL A 704 -33.44 5.04 -12.73
N SER A 705 -33.95 5.82 -11.77
CA SER A 705 -33.36 5.93 -10.43
C SER A 705 -34.34 5.56 -9.33
N TYR A 706 -33.85 4.80 -8.36
CA TYR A 706 -34.60 4.31 -7.21
C TYR A 706 -33.70 4.11 -5.99
N PRO A 707 -34.27 4.07 -4.77
CA PRO A 707 -33.50 3.82 -3.55
C PRO A 707 -32.93 2.41 -3.56
N GLY A 708 -31.68 2.24 -3.15
CA GLY A 708 -31.02 0.93 -3.11
C GLY A 708 -31.62 -0.04 -2.09
N SER A 709 -32.56 0.41 -1.26
CA SER A 709 -33.29 -0.45 -0.32
C SER A 709 -34.42 -1.23 -0.97
N LEU A 710 -34.91 -0.83 -2.15
CA LEU A 710 -36.01 -1.54 -2.83
C LEU A 710 -35.57 -2.93 -3.29
N LEU A 711 -36.45 -3.92 -3.10
CA LEU A 711 -36.28 -5.24 -3.69
C LEU A 711 -36.52 -5.18 -5.20
N HIS A 712 -35.49 -5.47 -5.97
CA HIS A 712 -35.51 -5.32 -7.42
C HIS A 712 -34.71 -6.42 -8.12
N SER A 713 -35.02 -6.61 -9.40
CA SER A 713 -34.26 -7.48 -10.30
C SER A 713 -34.46 -7.04 -11.75
N THR A 714 -33.57 -7.48 -12.64
CA THR A 714 -33.83 -7.40 -14.08
C THR A 714 -34.88 -8.45 -14.46
N VAL A 715 -35.92 -8.06 -15.19
CA VAL A 715 -36.92 -8.98 -15.73
C VAL A 715 -36.37 -9.59 -17.03
N VAL A 716 -35.42 -10.51 -16.89
CA VAL A 716 -34.61 -11.03 -18.00
C VAL A 716 -35.47 -11.74 -19.05
N LYS A 717 -35.23 -11.42 -20.33
CA LYS A 717 -35.70 -12.18 -21.50
C LYS A 717 -34.54 -13.05 -22.00
N PRO A 718 -34.42 -14.34 -21.61
CA PRO A 718 -33.19 -15.10 -21.80
C PRO A 718 -32.67 -15.13 -23.25
N GLU A 719 -33.59 -15.29 -24.21
CA GLU A 719 -33.27 -15.35 -25.64
C GLU A 719 -32.77 -14.03 -26.24
N LEU A 720 -32.98 -12.90 -25.55
CA LEU A 720 -32.67 -11.55 -26.06
C LEU A 720 -31.64 -10.81 -25.20
N ASP A 721 -31.62 -11.07 -23.89
CA ASP A 721 -30.83 -10.31 -22.95
C ASP A 721 -29.45 -10.92 -22.68
N ILE A 722 -29.34 -12.25 -22.72
CA ILE A 722 -28.12 -12.99 -22.37
C ILE A 722 -27.23 -13.07 -23.61
N GLY A 723 -26.13 -12.32 -23.62
CA GLY A 723 -25.25 -12.28 -24.78
C GLY A 723 -23.93 -11.57 -24.52
N TRP A 724 -22.87 -12.08 -25.13
CA TRP A 724 -21.51 -11.54 -25.03
C TRP A 724 -21.24 -10.36 -25.96
N ASP A 725 -22.17 -10.11 -26.89
CA ASP A 725 -22.07 -9.02 -27.85
C ASP A 725 -22.79 -7.78 -27.32
N VAL A 726 -22.06 -6.66 -27.26
CA VAL A 726 -22.54 -5.35 -26.79
C VAL A 726 -23.68 -4.80 -27.65
N ASP A 727 -23.76 -5.19 -28.92
CA ASP A 727 -24.83 -4.73 -29.83
C ASP A 727 -26.16 -5.45 -29.62
N THR A 728 -26.10 -6.72 -29.22
CA THR A 728 -27.27 -7.61 -29.19
C THR A 728 -27.66 -8.03 -27.78
N GLY A 729 -26.73 -8.11 -26.85
CA GLY A 729 -26.98 -8.40 -25.44
C GLY A 729 -27.52 -7.19 -24.68
N ARG A 730 -28.04 -7.43 -23.48
CA ARG A 730 -28.60 -6.37 -22.64
C ARG A 730 -27.49 -5.58 -21.94
N LEU A 731 -27.16 -4.43 -22.51
CA LEU A 731 -26.21 -3.45 -22.02
C LEU A 731 -26.92 -2.35 -21.23
N THR A 732 -26.43 -2.08 -20.02
CA THR A 732 -26.85 -0.92 -19.22
C THR A 732 -25.65 -0.16 -18.65
N ALA A 733 -25.82 1.13 -18.40
CA ALA A 733 -24.91 1.93 -17.61
C ALA A 733 -25.45 1.98 -16.17
N ASN A 734 -24.78 1.34 -15.22
CA ASN A 734 -25.22 1.29 -13.83
C ASN A 734 -24.36 2.23 -13.00
N ILE A 735 -24.98 3.21 -12.35
CA ILE A 735 -24.34 4.19 -11.49
C ILE A 735 -25.01 4.11 -10.11
N PHE A 736 -24.21 3.87 -9.08
CA PHE A 736 -24.64 3.81 -7.69
C PHE A 736 -24.06 5.01 -6.96
N ILE A 737 -24.93 5.76 -6.27
CA ILE A 737 -24.54 6.95 -5.51
C ILE A 737 -24.98 6.84 -4.06
N VAL A 738 -24.25 7.53 -3.19
CA VAL A 738 -24.63 7.75 -1.80
C VAL A 738 -24.51 9.24 -1.47
N TYR A 739 -25.46 9.76 -0.68
CA TYR A 739 -25.32 11.08 -0.07
C TYR A 739 -24.81 10.95 1.36
N GLU A 740 -23.63 11.51 1.64
CA GLU A 740 -22.97 11.44 2.96
C GLU A 740 -22.18 12.71 3.33
#